data_AF-A0A5E6NWA3-F1
#
_entry.id   AF-A0A5E6NWA3-F1
#
_cell.length_a   1.000
_cell.length_b   1.000
_cell.length_c   1.000
_cell.angle_alpha   90.00
_cell.angle_beta   90.00
_cell.angle_gamma   90.00
#
_symmetry.space_group_name_H-M   'P 1'
#
loop_
_entity.id
_entity.type
_entity.pdbx_description
1 polymer ?
#
loop_
_entity_poly.entity_id
_entity_poly.type
_entity_poly.pdbx_seq_one_letter_code
_entity_poly.pdbx_strand_id
1 'polypeptide(L)'
;MLGTIAKNPLLLKKESDGKVSFTLATATIDKEAERSTKTTVQLSNIDAGAGGISLTANDKHSNDKHADNNLTNQSDNNPANQSDSNPTNQPQGNINLTGVNLTATDGDINLTANNNTNIKAALETTNTKSSESHSKAEIKFVIKNEYAQIIPAVKAVKTAKQNLSKAKDAYSAYQQDLAQQQAQLQDLQAKLEDDIGFIEQIDIDEMSELVGDLQADKKYYQTNIALAASSLAAKTTALAAQLATAAASSGTYGFNAGIEFDIDALERQLQAQQTQSIASNLVANNININTNKTTTIVGSNLQANANNAVNSDNANNENNANNAVNTDNTNNGQININSQNLNILSSQDTNNTKSNTQHKNLNVSYTLYGTNSSNLSGSISRDSSTSTSQQTTHNNTNLTATNINLNTTQDTKIKGANLQATNQLNIDTKNLEVSSVQNKHKAKTRSQGASLGIGSSGVNSVGFNQSKADENSKTVLLTSMTAKQVNINTQAHTQLTGSLIAATDTGDKDGNDNGQLNLTTNSLSASSLNTTSNSKSNSIGLNAGGNANTNSAKLNRVSLDYTNNKHNSKTKVLATLGSGNIQIADIDQSNSKSNSNSNSKSKSKSKSSTKLLNRDIKDTEVNIYNIASHKGLKGELDTRLLTKNGRIQIAKDIKKSGMIASAIQQIVNTDRTELKDFFSEVDKLHKTDEAVTAKIANNPALAKALTDPNLTPTQKQQLATELVSSVMVELGYTQAVDVTLVADSQDNRKGHYGEDNSIYLNDTNLNNTKDLATTLGHETSHAIDNQDPSINTNPQNNASKADNEIYAQNYGDDFSDYVEFASENYGDGSLADTNNNNLGNTPAERQRNQKLINNNNQDYARIDKSKGRMLPPSRMCMTIKLEKQKS
;
A
#
# COMPACT_ATOMS: atom_id res chain seq x y z
N MET A 1 -5.41 42.87 31.82
CA MET A 1 -4.76 42.02 30.81
C MET A 1 -5.27 42.31 29.39
N LEU A 2 -6.59 42.37 29.14
CA LEU A 2 -7.19 42.69 27.82
C LEU A 2 -6.64 43.95 27.13
N GLY A 3 -6.37 45.03 27.88
CA GLY A 3 -5.84 46.29 27.33
C GLY A 3 -4.41 46.26 26.79
N THR A 4 -3.63 45.20 27.05
CA THR A 4 -2.22 45.10 26.61
C THR A 4 -2.05 44.32 25.31
N ILE A 5 -3.05 43.51 24.93
CA ILE A 5 -3.01 42.64 23.74
C ILE A 5 -3.19 43.44 22.44
N ALA A 6 -3.87 44.59 22.49
CA ALA A 6 -4.20 45.43 21.34
C ALA A 6 -3.00 46.19 20.70
N LYS A 7 -1.75 45.92 21.10
CA LYS A 7 -0.55 46.66 20.65
C LYS A 7 0.51 45.85 19.90
N ASN A 8 0.32 44.56 19.65
CA ASN A 8 1.31 43.77 18.90
C ASN A 8 0.65 42.74 17.95
N PRO A 9 0.37 43.09 16.67
CA PRO A 9 -0.41 42.25 15.75
C PRO A 9 0.32 41.01 15.22
N LEU A 10 1.60 40.80 15.56
CA LEU A 10 2.43 39.68 15.09
C LEU A 10 2.12 38.32 15.76
N LEU A 11 1.17 38.26 16.70
CA LEU A 11 0.85 37.05 17.48
C LEU A 11 -0.53 36.44 17.19
N LEU A 12 -1.35 37.01 16.29
CA LEU A 12 -2.60 36.41 15.86
C LEU A 12 -2.39 35.61 14.57
N LYS A 13 -2.45 34.27 14.66
CA LYS A 13 -2.67 33.42 13.49
C LYS A 13 -4.17 33.13 13.34
N LYS A 14 -4.71 33.49 12.18
CA LYS A 14 -6.01 33.01 11.70
C LYS A 14 -5.77 31.67 11.01
N GLU A 15 -6.17 30.59 11.67
CA GLU A 15 -6.16 29.25 11.07
C GLU A 15 -7.23 29.19 9.95
N SER A 16 -7.03 28.34 8.94
CA SER A 16 -7.87 28.29 7.74
C SER A 16 -9.30 27.79 7.97
N ASP A 17 -9.62 27.34 9.19
CA ASP A 17 -10.92 26.82 9.62
C ASP A 17 -11.75 27.82 10.45
N GLY A 18 -11.32 29.08 10.51
CA GLY A 18 -12.05 30.15 11.22
C GLY A 18 -11.77 30.26 12.72
N LYS A 19 -10.86 29.44 13.27
CA LYS A 19 -10.42 29.56 14.66
C LYS A 19 -9.45 30.74 14.84
N VAL A 20 -9.59 31.42 15.99
CA VAL A 20 -8.58 32.35 16.51
C VAL A 20 -7.97 31.72 17.76
N SER A 21 -6.65 31.58 17.77
CA SER A 21 -5.90 31.03 18.91
C SER A 21 -4.73 31.93 19.32
N PHE A 22 -4.38 31.86 20.61
CA PHE A 22 -3.26 32.59 21.21
C PHE A 22 -2.46 31.65 22.10
N THR A 23 -1.20 31.35 21.74
CA THR A 23 -0.33 30.48 22.55
C THR A 23 0.12 31.21 23.82
N LEU A 24 -0.29 30.69 24.98
CA LEU A 24 0.01 31.22 26.32
C LEU A 24 1.41 30.80 26.80
N ALA A 25 1.81 29.56 26.52
CA ALA A 25 3.13 29.03 26.85
C ALA A 25 3.48 27.86 25.93
N THR A 26 4.77 27.72 25.61
CA THR A 26 5.33 26.59 24.87
C THR A 26 6.60 26.12 25.58
N ALA A 27 6.74 24.81 25.76
CA ALA A 27 7.98 24.17 26.18
C ALA A 27 8.35 23.10 25.14
N THR A 28 9.57 23.17 24.61
CA THR A 28 10.13 22.15 23.72
C THR A 28 11.36 21.50 24.35
N ILE A 29 11.52 20.21 24.09
CA ILE A 29 12.73 19.44 24.34
C ILE A 29 13.04 18.72 23.03
N ASP A 30 13.99 19.28 22.28
CA ASP A 30 14.46 18.71 21.03
C ASP A 30 15.88 18.18 21.27
N LYS A 31 16.08 16.89 21.04
CA LYS A 31 17.35 16.18 21.22
C LYS A 31 17.62 15.34 20.00
N GLU A 32 18.46 15.86 19.13
CA GLU A 32 18.94 15.16 17.94
C GLU A 32 20.42 14.81 18.11
N ALA A 33 20.77 13.57 17.80
CA ALA A 33 22.14 13.09 17.79
C ALA A 33 22.32 12.16 16.60
N GLU A 34 23.00 12.63 15.57
CA GLU A 34 23.45 11.83 14.44
C GLU A 34 24.97 11.62 14.51
N ARG A 35 25.40 10.39 14.28
CA ARG A 35 26.80 10.03 14.04
C ARG A 35 26.87 9.12 12.83
N SER A 36 27.43 9.63 11.74
CA SER A 36 27.88 8.82 10.62
C SER A 36 29.40 8.67 10.63
N THR A 37 29.88 7.49 10.28
CA THR A 37 31.29 7.21 10.01
C THR A 37 31.38 6.49 8.67
N LYS A 38 32.07 7.09 7.70
CA LYS A 38 32.35 6.49 6.39
C LYS A 38 33.83 6.15 6.27
N THR A 39 34.14 4.90 5.97
CA THR A 39 35.44 4.46 5.45
C THR A 39 35.33 4.43 3.93
N THR A 40 36.08 5.30 3.25
CA THR A 40 36.22 5.32 1.79
C THR A 40 37.47 4.59 1.34
N VAL A 41 37.46 4.07 0.11
CA VAL A 41 38.63 3.46 -0.53
C VAL A 41 39.22 4.44 -1.54
N GLN A 42 40.51 4.76 -1.42
CA GLN A 42 41.27 5.35 -2.51
C GLN A 42 41.95 4.23 -3.29
N LEU A 43 41.67 4.13 -4.59
CA LEU A 43 42.28 3.11 -5.45
C LEU A 43 43.74 3.44 -5.74
N SER A 44 44.59 2.41 -5.70
CA SER A 44 45.99 2.52 -6.13
C SER A 44 46.07 2.31 -7.64
N ASN A 45 46.38 3.38 -8.38
CA ASN A 45 46.44 3.36 -9.83
C ASN A 45 47.90 3.24 -10.30
N ILE A 46 48.18 2.27 -11.16
CA ILE A 46 49.45 2.12 -11.88
C ILE A 46 49.10 1.95 -13.36
N ASP A 47 49.55 2.90 -14.18
CA ASP A 47 49.45 2.83 -15.63
C ASP A 47 50.86 2.80 -16.21
N ALA A 48 51.19 1.72 -16.91
CA ALA A 48 52.47 1.52 -17.59
C ALA A 48 52.39 1.86 -19.09
N GLY A 49 51.22 2.19 -19.63
CA GLY A 49 50.99 2.45 -21.06
C GLY A 49 51.41 1.24 -21.91
N ALA A 50 52.39 1.45 -22.79
CA ALA A 50 52.98 0.39 -23.60
C ALA A 50 53.99 -0.52 -22.85
N GLY A 51 54.34 -0.17 -21.62
CA GLY A 51 55.20 -0.99 -20.75
C GLY A 51 54.43 -2.10 -20.05
N GLY A 52 55.12 -3.19 -19.73
CA GLY A 52 54.58 -4.27 -18.88
C GLY A 52 54.73 -3.95 -17.38
N ILE A 53 53.86 -4.53 -16.55
CA ILE A 53 53.94 -4.50 -15.09
C ILE A 53 54.39 -5.88 -14.61
N SER A 54 55.50 -5.96 -13.87
CA SER A 54 55.98 -7.23 -13.28
C SER A 54 56.13 -7.11 -11.77
N LEU A 55 55.45 -7.97 -11.03
CA LEU A 55 55.52 -8.08 -9.57
C LEU A 55 56.01 -9.49 -9.21
N THR A 56 57.11 -9.58 -8.44
CA THR A 56 57.70 -10.85 -8.03
C THR A 56 57.95 -10.87 -6.52
N ALA A 57 57.39 -11.84 -5.81
CA ALA A 57 57.52 -12.01 -4.36
C ALA A 57 58.22 -13.34 -4.02
N ASN A 58 59.53 -13.24 -3.74
CA ASN A 58 60.41 -14.39 -3.47
C ASN A 58 60.88 -14.39 -2.01
N ASP A 59 60.92 -15.57 -1.36
CA ASP A 59 61.30 -15.71 0.07
C ASP A 59 62.81 -15.55 0.37
N LYS A 60 63.61 -14.99 -0.55
CA LYS A 60 65.06 -14.85 -0.33
C LYS A 60 65.35 -13.72 0.64
N HIS A 61 65.79 -14.09 1.85
CA HIS A 61 66.70 -13.25 2.63
C HIS A 61 67.82 -12.74 1.71
N SER A 62 67.91 -11.42 1.53
CA SER A 62 69.14 -10.82 1.02
C SER A 62 70.23 -11.05 2.06
N ASN A 63 71.15 -11.94 1.73
CA ASN A 63 72.39 -12.13 2.46
C ASN A 63 73.56 -11.66 1.58
N ASP A 64 73.36 -10.53 0.90
CA ASP A 64 74.38 -9.91 0.06
C ASP A 64 75.20 -8.92 0.89
N LYS A 65 76.45 -9.28 1.14
CA LYS A 65 77.47 -8.46 1.81
C LYS A 65 78.48 -7.96 0.78
N HIS A 66 78.15 -6.90 0.07
CA HIS A 66 79.12 -6.00 -0.57
C HIS A 66 78.43 -4.63 -0.78
N ALA A 67 79.05 -3.46 -0.69
CA ALA A 67 80.26 -2.92 -0.06
C ALA A 67 80.33 -1.48 -0.63
N ASP A 68 80.28 -0.47 0.25
CA ASP A 68 80.58 0.96 0.07
C ASP A 68 80.40 1.69 -1.29
N ASN A 69 79.63 2.79 -1.25
CA ASN A 69 80.26 4.13 -1.27
C ASN A 69 79.33 5.29 -0.84
N ASN A 70 79.55 5.75 0.39
CA ASN A 70 79.75 7.15 0.79
C ASN A 70 78.84 8.28 0.25
N LEU A 71 78.01 8.89 1.13
CA LEU A 71 78.23 10.29 1.59
C LEU A 71 77.40 10.66 2.84
N THR A 72 78.10 10.87 3.97
CA THR A 72 77.86 11.85 5.05
C THR A 72 76.43 12.28 5.43
N ASN A 73 75.98 12.00 6.68
CA ASN A 73 76.31 12.86 7.83
C ASN A 73 76.01 12.21 9.21
N GLN A 74 76.66 12.70 10.28
CA GLN A 74 76.56 12.25 11.69
C GLN A 74 75.28 12.83 12.37
N SER A 75 74.84 12.49 13.61
CA SER A 75 75.49 11.84 14.77
C SER A 75 74.46 11.37 15.83
N ASP A 76 74.83 10.34 16.61
CA ASP A 76 74.60 10.17 18.07
C ASP A 76 73.18 9.85 18.65
N ASN A 77 72.99 9.03 19.70
CA ASN A 77 73.92 8.14 20.42
C ASN A 77 73.22 7.02 21.25
N ASN A 78 73.86 5.84 21.28
CA ASN A 78 73.83 4.74 22.28
C ASN A 78 72.55 3.89 22.58
N PRO A 79 72.68 2.57 22.90
CA PRO A 79 71.56 1.63 22.98
C PRO A 79 71.18 1.19 24.41
N ALA A 80 69.98 0.59 24.56
CA ALA A 80 69.62 -0.23 25.72
C ALA A 80 68.88 -1.50 25.28
N ASN A 81 69.36 -2.64 25.79
CA ASN A 81 68.85 -3.99 25.55
C ASN A 81 67.48 -4.20 26.22
N GLN A 82 66.45 -4.53 25.43
CA GLN A 82 65.32 -5.33 25.91
C GLN A 82 65.00 -6.44 24.91
N SER A 83 65.21 -7.67 25.35
CA SER A 83 64.69 -8.87 24.73
C SER A 83 63.17 -8.90 24.87
N ASP A 84 62.44 -8.91 23.76
CA ASP A 84 61.03 -9.29 23.77
C ASP A 84 60.76 -10.38 22.74
N SER A 85 60.21 -11.48 23.21
CA SER A 85 59.91 -12.66 22.41
C SER A 85 58.60 -12.46 21.66
N ASN A 86 58.65 -12.28 20.35
CA ASN A 86 57.47 -12.21 19.48
C ASN A 86 57.48 -13.37 18.46
N PRO A 87 56.35 -14.06 18.19
CA PRO A 87 56.37 -15.35 17.54
C PRO A 87 56.36 -15.27 16.00
N THR A 88 57.03 -16.25 15.38
CA THR A 88 56.78 -16.72 14.00
C THR A 88 56.63 -15.65 12.91
N ASN A 89 57.75 -15.07 12.49
CA ASN A 89 57.82 -14.35 11.22
C ASN A 89 57.71 -15.36 10.06
N GLN A 90 56.52 -15.54 9.48
CA GLN A 90 56.31 -16.41 8.30
C GLN A 90 56.86 -15.74 7.02
N PRO A 91 57.38 -16.52 6.05
CA PRO A 91 58.15 -15.99 4.93
C PRO A 91 57.30 -15.15 3.93
N GLN A 92 57.88 -14.05 3.48
CA GLN A 92 57.21 -12.99 2.70
C GLN A 92 57.23 -13.24 1.17
N GLY A 93 56.49 -14.26 0.73
CA GLY A 93 56.36 -14.63 -0.70
C GLY A 93 54.98 -14.39 -1.32
N ASN A 94 54.16 -13.47 -0.77
CA ASN A 94 52.78 -13.21 -1.24
C ASN A 94 52.67 -11.94 -2.09
N ILE A 95 51.80 -11.95 -3.10
CA ILE A 95 51.31 -10.75 -3.79
C ILE A 95 49.89 -10.45 -3.27
N ASN A 96 49.64 -9.19 -2.87
CA ASN A 96 48.31 -8.75 -2.41
C ASN A 96 47.92 -7.45 -3.12
N LEU A 97 46.86 -7.52 -3.92
CA LEU A 97 46.28 -6.43 -4.69
C LEU A 97 44.84 -6.23 -4.22
N THR A 98 44.55 -5.13 -3.54
CA THR A 98 43.22 -4.83 -2.98
C THR A 98 42.84 -3.40 -3.33
N GLY A 99 41.77 -3.20 -4.10
CA GLY A 99 41.38 -1.89 -4.63
C GLY A 99 42.47 -1.26 -5.50
N VAL A 100 42.99 -1.99 -6.49
CA VAL A 100 44.00 -1.49 -7.42
C VAL A 100 43.46 -1.34 -8.83
N ASN A 101 43.98 -0.39 -9.59
CA ASN A 101 43.85 -0.34 -11.05
C ASN A 101 45.25 -0.52 -11.63
N LEU A 102 45.51 -1.64 -12.29
CA LEU A 102 46.77 -1.92 -12.99
C LEU A 102 46.48 -1.94 -14.49
N THR A 103 47.09 -1.03 -15.25
CA THR A 103 46.90 -0.89 -16.69
C THR A 103 48.24 -1.01 -17.42
N ALA A 104 48.29 -1.86 -18.42
CA ALA A 104 49.42 -2.06 -19.33
C ALA A 104 48.87 -2.23 -20.76
N THR A 105 48.31 -1.17 -21.33
CA THR A 105 47.53 -1.18 -22.57
C THR A 105 48.19 -1.90 -23.75
N ASP A 106 49.52 -1.78 -23.90
CA ASP A 106 50.30 -2.51 -24.91
C ASP A 106 51.37 -3.44 -24.31
N GLY A 107 51.28 -3.75 -23.01
CA GLY A 107 52.22 -4.58 -22.27
C GLY A 107 51.55 -5.69 -21.45
N ASP A 108 52.35 -6.58 -20.87
CA ASP A 108 51.84 -7.69 -20.05
C ASP A 108 51.84 -7.36 -18.54
N ILE A 109 50.84 -7.85 -17.81
CA ILE A 109 50.87 -7.92 -16.34
C ILE A 109 51.36 -9.32 -15.92
N ASN A 110 52.50 -9.37 -15.24
CA ASN A 110 53.13 -10.60 -14.76
C ASN A 110 53.20 -10.60 -13.22
N LEU A 111 52.47 -11.52 -12.58
CA LEU A 111 52.45 -11.69 -11.13
C LEU A 111 53.10 -13.04 -10.77
N THR A 112 54.22 -13.04 -10.05
CA THR A 112 54.94 -14.26 -9.64
C THR A 112 55.10 -14.31 -8.12
N ALA A 113 54.45 -15.27 -7.46
CA ALA A 113 54.43 -15.38 -6.00
C ALA A 113 54.88 -16.76 -5.50
N ASN A 114 55.86 -16.79 -4.60
CA ASN A 114 56.32 -18.01 -3.95
C ASN A 114 55.27 -18.68 -3.04
N ASN A 115 54.30 -17.92 -2.54
CA ASN A 115 53.20 -18.40 -1.72
C ASN A 115 51.85 -18.15 -2.42
N ASN A 116 51.16 -17.05 -2.11
CA ASN A 116 49.80 -16.77 -2.59
C ASN A 116 49.72 -15.46 -3.37
N THR A 117 48.79 -15.40 -4.33
CA THR A 117 48.40 -14.16 -5.01
C THR A 117 46.95 -13.85 -4.69
N ASN A 118 46.69 -12.71 -4.04
CA ASN A 118 45.36 -12.24 -3.72
C ASN A 118 45.03 -11.01 -4.58
N ILE A 119 43.94 -11.04 -5.33
CA ILE A 119 43.38 -9.92 -6.09
C ILE A 119 41.95 -9.71 -5.59
N LYS A 120 41.67 -8.62 -4.88
CA LYS A 120 40.43 -8.48 -4.12
C LYS A 120 39.79 -7.12 -4.36
N ALA A 121 38.47 -7.08 -4.35
CA ALA A 121 37.73 -5.85 -4.13
C ALA A 121 38.12 -5.27 -2.77
N ALA A 122 38.30 -3.96 -2.72
CA ALA A 122 38.33 -3.22 -1.47
C ALA A 122 36.89 -2.97 -0.97
N LEU A 123 36.73 -2.60 0.29
CA LEU A 123 35.41 -2.44 0.92
C LEU A 123 35.24 -1.02 1.46
N GLU A 124 34.33 -0.24 0.88
CA GLU A 124 33.79 0.94 1.55
C GLU A 124 32.80 0.51 2.63
N THR A 125 32.71 1.27 3.72
CA THR A 125 31.71 1.02 4.78
C THR A 125 31.15 2.34 5.30
N THR A 126 29.83 2.46 5.32
CA THR A 126 29.12 3.58 5.95
C THR A 126 28.30 3.06 7.12
N ASN A 127 28.58 3.57 8.32
CA ASN A 127 27.78 3.30 9.51
C ASN A 127 27.13 4.60 9.98
N THR A 128 25.80 4.68 9.95
CA THR A 128 25.03 5.81 10.46
C THR A 128 24.18 5.37 11.63
N LYS A 129 24.25 6.11 12.73
CA LYS A 129 23.35 5.99 13.88
C LYS A 129 22.74 7.36 14.15
N SER A 130 21.41 7.48 14.10
CA SER A 130 20.71 8.67 14.55
C SER A 130 19.72 8.34 15.65
N SER A 131 19.56 9.27 16.57
CA SER A 131 18.54 9.29 17.60
C SER A 131 17.96 10.70 17.65
N GLU A 132 16.66 10.79 17.46
CA GLU A 132 15.90 12.03 17.51
C GLU A 132 14.82 11.86 18.57
N SER A 133 14.67 12.86 19.44
CA SER A 133 13.50 12.97 20.30
C SER A 133 13.04 14.41 20.33
N HIS A 134 11.82 14.62 19.86
CA HIS A 134 11.11 15.88 19.89
C HIS A 134 9.99 15.75 20.91
N SER A 135 9.88 16.71 21.82
CA SER A 135 8.76 16.76 22.76
C SER A 135 8.31 18.21 22.91
N LYS A 136 7.05 18.46 22.58
CA LYS A 136 6.46 19.80 22.56
C LYS A 136 5.23 19.80 23.47
N ALA A 137 5.17 20.74 24.39
CA ALA A 137 4.00 21.02 25.20
C ALA A 137 3.55 22.47 24.97
N GLU A 138 2.31 22.69 24.54
CA GLU A 138 1.72 24.01 24.32
C GLU A 138 0.47 24.21 25.16
N ILE A 139 0.30 25.41 25.69
CA ILE A 139 -0.95 25.91 26.25
C ILE A 139 -1.43 27.02 25.32
N LYS A 140 -2.65 26.90 24.77
CA LYS A 140 -3.28 27.82 23.82
C LYS A 140 -4.62 28.30 24.39
N PHE A 141 -4.97 29.55 24.15
CA PHE A 141 -6.32 30.08 24.37
C PHE A 141 -7.05 30.12 23.03
N VAL A 142 -8.27 29.58 22.94
CA VAL A 142 -8.96 29.36 21.65
C VAL A 142 -10.45 29.68 21.75
N ILE A 143 -11.02 30.27 20.69
CA ILE A 143 -12.45 30.61 20.60
C ILE A 143 -13.12 29.81 19.47
N LYS A 144 -14.25 29.14 19.76
CA LYS A 144 -15.00 28.24 18.85
C LYS A 144 -16.53 28.45 18.98
N ASN A 145 -17.34 27.89 18.07
CA ASN A 145 -18.83 27.96 18.08
C ASN A 145 -19.49 26.56 18.08
N GLU A 146 -20.77 26.48 18.44
CA GLU A 146 -21.75 25.36 18.35
C GLU A 146 -21.79 24.22 19.42
N TYR A 147 -22.76 23.30 19.28
CA TYR A 147 -23.65 22.75 20.35
C TYR A 147 -23.68 21.19 20.55
N ALA A 148 -24.28 20.75 21.69
CA ALA A 148 -24.99 19.46 21.96
C ALA A 148 -24.27 18.20 22.59
N GLN A 149 -25.09 17.22 23.09
CA GLN A 149 -24.96 16.46 24.37
C GLN A 149 -24.63 14.92 24.35
N ILE A 150 -24.43 14.30 25.54
CA ILE A 150 -23.46 13.22 25.90
C ILE A 150 -24.01 11.77 26.13
N ILE A 151 -23.12 10.73 26.12
CA ILE A 151 -23.09 9.41 26.88
C ILE A 151 -22.95 8.12 25.97
N PRO A 152 -22.27 6.97 26.32
CA PRO A 152 -21.47 6.56 27.51
C PRO A 152 -20.03 5.98 27.26
N ALA A 153 -19.19 5.94 28.30
CA ALA A 153 -17.82 5.38 28.27
C ALA A 153 -17.68 3.84 28.45
N VAL A 154 -18.70 3.14 28.94
CA VAL A 154 -18.66 1.67 29.20
C VAL A 154 -18.29 0.86 27.94
N LYS A 155 -18.63 1.37 26.75
CA LYS A 155 -18.35 0.72 25.45
C LYS A 155 -16.84 0.57 25.19
N ALA A 156 -16.02 1.52 25.65
CA ALA A 156 -14.56 1.50 25.44
C ALA A 156 -13.84 0.37 26.20
N VAL A 157 -14.30 0.04 27.41
CA VAL A 157 -13.77 -1.10 28.20
C VAL A 157 -14.15 -2.43 27.55
N LYS A 158 -15.36 -2.54 26.97
CA LYS A 158 -15.79 -3.74 26.24
C LYS A 158 -14.91 -4.01 25.00
N THR A 159 -14.60 -2.98 24.22
CA THR A 159 -13.67 -3.08 23.07
C THR A 159 -12.25 -3.45 23.50
N ALA A 160 -11.76 -2.91 24.63
CA ALA A 160 -10.43 -3.24 25.14
C ALA A 160 -10.30 -4.72 25.55
N LYS A 161 -11.34 -5.32 26.14
CA LYS A 161 -11.40 -6.76 26.42
C LYS A 161 -11.37 -7.60 25.13
N GLN A 162 -12.07 -7.16 24.07
CA GLN A 162 -12.04 -7.83 22.76
C GLN A 162 -10.66 -7.78 22.11
N ASN A 163 -9.95 -6.65 22.22
CA ASN A 163 -8.58 -6.53 21.69
C ASN A 163 -7.59 -7.45 22.41
N LEU A 164 -7.70 -7.61 23.73
CA LEU A 164 -6.90 -8.59 24.48
C LEU A 164 -7.21 -10.05 24.08
N SER A 165 -8.46 -10.37 23.75
CA SER A 165 -8.80 -11.70 23.19
C SER A 165 -8.09 -11.91 21.86
N LYS A 166 -8.26 -10.99 20.90
CA LYS A 166 -7.65 -11.09 19.57
C LYS A 166 -6.12 -11.20 19.60
N ALA A 167 -5.46 -10.55 20.56
CA ALA A 167 -4.01 -10.68 20.76
C ALA A 167 -3.60 -12.10 21.20
N LYS A 168 -4.43 -12.79 21.99
CA LYS A 168 -4.23 -14.20 22.36
C LYS A 168 -4.53 -15.12 21.19
N ASP A 169 -5.62 -14.88 20.46
CA ASP A 169 -6.01 -15.67 19.29
C ASP A 169 -4.91 -15.65 18.21
N ALA A 170 -4.31 -14.47 17.98
CA ALA A 170 -3.16 -14.31 17.08
C ALA A 170 -1.90 -15.06 17.54
N TYR A 171 -1.65 -15.18 18.85
CA TYR A 171 -0.56 -15.99 19.39
C TYR A 171 -0.82 -17.50 19.22
N SER A 172 -2.06 -17.95 19.42
CA SER A 172 -2.45 -19.34 19.17
C SER A 172 -2.28 -19.71 17.68
N ALA A 173 -2.70 -18.84 16.76
CA ALA A 173 -2.50 -19.04 15.33
C ALA A 173 -1.01 -19.06 14.93
N TYR A 174 -0.17 -18.25 15.58
CA TYR A 174 1.29 -18.29 15.41
C TYR A 174 1.89 -19.65 15.82
N GLN A 175 1.44 -20.24 16.95
CA GLN A 175 1.92 -21.56 17.38
C GLN A 175 1.52 -22.66 16.38
N GLN A 176 0.37 -22.53 15.73
CA GLN A 176 -0.07 -23.46 14.68
C GLN A 176 0.78 -23.34 13.40
N ASP A 177 1.08 -22.12 12.92
CA ASP A 177 1.98 -21.89 11.75
C ASP A 177 3.40 -22.44 12.05
N LEU A 178 3.94 -22.22 13.26
CA LEU A 178 5.22 -22.79 13.67
C LEU A 178 5.23 -24.33 13.64
N ALA A 179 4.23 -24.97 14.25
CA ALA A 179 4.12 -26.43 14.27
C ALA A 179 3.96 -27.02 12.85
N GLN A 180 3.19 -26.35 11.98
CA GLN A 180 3.01 -26.77 10.59
C GLN A 180 4.33 -26.72 9.80
N GLN A 181 5.12 -25.64 9.93
CA GLN A 181 6.41 -25.55 9.24
C GLN A 181 7.45 -26.54 9.80
N GLN A 182 7.40 -26.86 11.10
CA GLN A 182 8.24 -27.92 11.68
C GLN A 182 7.90 -29.31 11.12
N ALA A 183 6.62 -29.62 10.93
CA ALA A 183 6.21 -30.88 10.29
C ALA A 183 6.63 -30.94 8.81
N GLN A 184 6.56 -29.83 8.07
CA GLN A 184 7.06 -29.76 6.68
C GLN A 184 8.57 -29.99 6.58
N LEU A 185 9.36 -29.48 7.53
CA LEU A 185 10.81 -29.74 7.58
C LEU A 185 11.10 -31.25 7.73
N GLN A 186 10.35 -31.94 8.60
CA GLN A 186 10.50 -33.39 8.81
C GLN A 186 10.08 -34.22 7.58
N ASP A 187 8.99 -33.84 6.91
CA ASP A 187 8.54 -34.47 5.66
C ASP A 187 9.55 -34.31 4.52
N LEU A 188 10.15 -33.12 4.37
CA LEU A 188 11.21 -32.90 3.39
C LEU A 188 12.49 -33.70 3.73
N GLN A 189 12.86 -33.78 5.02
CA GLN A 189 14.00 -34.60 5.46
C GLN A 189 13.81 -36.09 5.13
N ALA A 190 12.62 -36.64 5.40
CA ALA A 190 12.30 -38.02 5.03
C ALA A 190 12.34 -38.25 3.51
N LYS A 191 11.77 -37.33 2.71
CA LYS A 191 11.79 -37.43 1.24
C LYS A 191 13.19 -37.34 0.64
N LEU A 192 14.11 -36.63 1.29
CA LEU A 192 15.52 -36.57 0.88
C LEU A 192 16.25 -37.89 1.18
N GLU A 193 16.03 -38.48 2.37
CA GLU A 193 16.57 -39.80 2.75
C GLU A 193 16.06 -40.91 1.80
N ASP A 194 14.79 -40.84 1.38
CA ASP A 194 14.13 -41.82 0.50
C ASP A 194 14.38 -41.57 -1.02
N ASP A 195 15.14 -40.53 -1.42
CA ASP A 195 15.34 -40.05 -2.81
C ASP A 195 14.02 -39.80 -3.61
N ILE A 196 12.97 -39.33 -2.92
CA ILE A 196 11.64 -39.13 -3.53
C ILE A 196 11.57 -37.78 -4.25
N GLY A 197 11.57 -37.83 -5.58
CA GLY A 197 11.34 -36.68 -6.46
C GLY A 197 12.61 -35.88 -6.78
N PHE A 198 12.48 -34.55 -6.81
CA PHE A 198 13.55 -33.57 -7.10
C PHE A 198 13.84 -32.69 -5.86
N ILE A 199 13.80 -33.28 -4.66
CA ILE A 199 14.14 -32.60 -3.39
C ILE A 199 15.65 -32.68 -3.18
N GLU A 200 16.25 -31.57 -2.77
CA GLU A 200 17.69 -31.43 -2.51
C GLU A 200 17.97 -30.90 -1.09
N GLN A 201 19.21 -31.04 -0.61
CA GLN A 201 19.64 -30.49 0.68
C GLN A 201 19.34 -29.00 0.84
N ILE A 202 19.50 -28.20 -0.24
CA ILE A 202 19.19 -26.77 -0.24
C ILE A 202 17.71 -26.48 0.08
N ASP A 203 16.80 -27.42 -0.18
CA ASP A 203 15.38 -27.31 0.17
C ASP A 203 15.14 -27.53 1.68
N ILE A 204 15.97 -28.34 2.33
CA ILE A 204 15.99 -28.56 3.79
C ILE A 204 16.55 -27.32 4.49
N ASP A 205 17.68 -26.82 4.01
CA ASP A 205 18.40 -25.68 4.60
C ASP A 205 17.51 -24.42 4.60
N GLU A 206 16.77 -24.18 3.51
CA GLU A 206 15.80 -23.10 3.40
C GLU A 206 14.60 -23.23 4.35
N MET A 207 14.05 -24.44 4.50
CA MET A 207 12.93 -24.67 5.43
C MET A 207 13.40 -24.54 6.90
N SER A 208 14.62 -24.99 7.21
CA SER A 208 15.24 -24.86 8.52
C SER A 208 15.45 -23.39 8.91
N GLU A 209 15.97 -22.57 7.99
CA GLU A 209 16.12 -21.12 8.16
C GLU A 209 14.77 -20.43 8.43
N LEU A 210 13.72 -20.80 7.69
CA LEU A 210 12.35 -20.30 7.90
C LEU A 210 11.77 -20.68 9.26
N VAL A 211 12.00 -21.91 9.73
CA VAL A 211 11.55 -22.36 11.07
C VAL A 211 12.28 -21.58 12.18
N GLY A 212 13.59 -21.37 12.06
CA GLY A 212 14.36 -20.54 13.01
C GLY A 212 13.84 -19.11 13.10
N ASP A 213 13.48 -18.51 11.95
CA ASP A 213 12.91 -17.17 11.88
C ASP A 213 11.54 -17.04 12.53
N LEU A 214 10.70 -18.07 12.43
CA LEU A 214 9.41 -18.12 13.11
C LEU A 214 9.61 -18.24 14.64
N GLN A 215 10.56 -19.04 15.11
CA GLN A 215 10.84 -19.18 16.55
C GLN A 215 11.28 -17.85 17.20
N ALA A 216 12.10 -17.05 16.50
CA ALA A 216 12.52 -15.72 16.97
C ALA A 216 11.34 -14.74 17.13
N ASP A 217 10.28 -14.93 16.34
CA ASP A 217 9.10 -14.06 16.31
C ASP A 217 8.21 -14.17 17.57
N LYS A 218 8.40 -15.21 18.40
CA LYS A 218 7.65 -15.45 19.66
C LYS A 218 7.56 -14.21 20.57
N LYS A 219 8.65 -13.44 20.68
CA LYS A 219 8.74 -12.25 21.55
C LYS A 219 7.77 -11.12 21.14
N TYR A 220 7.47 -11.00 19.84
CA TYR A 220 6.52 -10.03 19.32
C TYR A 220 5.12 -10.28 19.87
N TYR A 221 4.58 -11.50 19.68
CA TYR A 221 3.24 -11.86 20.15
C TYR A 221 3.07 -11.72 21.68
N GLN A 222 4.10 -12.09 22.46
CA GLN A 222 4.10 -11.90 23.92
C GLN A 222 4.03 -10.41 24.30
N THR A 223 4.75 -9.55 23.58
CA THR A 223 4.73 -8.09 23.80
C THR A 223 3.36 -7.49 23.48
N ASN A 224 2.70 -7.95 22.41
CA ASN A 224 1.38 -7.44 22.02
C ASN A 224 0.28 -7.84 23.02
N ILE A 225 0.36 -9.04 23.63
CA ILE A 225 -0.53 -9.43 24.72
C ILE A 225 -0.35 -8.50 25.94
N ALA A 226 0.89 -8.18 26.31
CA ALA A 226 1.17 -7.26 27.41
C ALA A 226 0.68 -5.82 27.12
N LEU A 227 0.82 -5.34 25.88
CA LEU A 227 0.32 -4.03 25.45
C LEU A 227 -1.22 -3.96 25.45
N ALA A 228 -1.89 -5.01 24.96
CA ALA A 228 -3.36 -5.08 25.00
C ALA A 228 -3.88 -5.10 26.45
N ALA A 229 -3.18 -5.77 27.36
CA ALA A 229 -3.51 -5.78 28.78
C ALA A 229 -3.32 -4.40 29.43
N SER A 230 -2.23 -3.67 29.12
CA SER A 230 -2.01 -2.32 29.65
C SER A 230 -3.00 -1.29 29.10
N SER A 231 -3.43 -1.43 27.84
CA SER A 231 -4.51 -0.61 27.26
C SER A 231 -5.86 -0.84 27.95
N LEU A 232 -6.18 -2.09 28.28
CA LEU A 232 -7.37 -2.43 29.06
C LEU A 232 -7.31 -1.84 30.48
N ALA A 233 -6.15 -1.91 31.14
CA ALA A 233 -5.95 -1.29 32.45
C ALA A 233 -6.16 0.23 32.39
N ALA A 234 -5.48 0.93 31.48
CA ALA A 234 -5.59 2.38 31.33
C ALA A 234 -7.03 2.84 31.01
N LYS A 235 -7.76 2.12 30.14
CA LYS A 235 -9.17 2.42 29.83
C LYS A 235 -10.12 2.14 31.01
N THR A 236 -9.75 1.23 31.92
CA THR A 236 -10.48 0.99 33.17
C THR A 236 -10.22 2.09 34.19
N THR A 237 -8.98 2.59 34.30
CA THR A 237 -8.62 3.74 35.15
C THR A 237 -9.29 5.03 34.68
N ALA A 238 -9.35 5.28 33.36
CA ALA A 238 -10.02 6.46 32.80
C ALA A 238 -11.53 6.48 33.13
N LEU A 239 -12.19 5.31 33.12
CA LEU A 239 -13.58 5.17 33.56
C LEU A 239 -13.76 5.51 35.05
N ALA A 240 -12.79 5.16 35.90
CA ALA A 240 -12.80 5.52 37.32
C ALA A 240 -12.59 7.03 37.55
N ALA A 241 -11.71 7.67 36.79
CA ALA A 241 -11.51 9.12 36.85
C ALA A 241 -12.76 9.90 36.42
N GLN A 242 -13.51 9.37 35.44
CA GLN A 242 -14.75 9.98 34.94
C GLN A 242 -15.91 9.95 35.97
N LEU A 243 -15.78 9.17 37.05
CA LEU A 243 -16.72 9.14 38.18
C LEU A 243 -16.32 10.10 39.32
N ALA A 244 -15.19 10.79 39.23
CA ALA A 244 -14.57 11.53 40.34
C ALA A 244 -14.74 13.06 40.31
N THR A 245 -15.32 13.64 39.25
CA THR A 245 -15.39 15.11 39.08
C THR A 245 -16.81 15.60 38.84
N ALA A 246 -17.56 15.80 39.93
CA ALA A 246 -18.92 16.37 39.92
C ALA A 246 -19.03 17.55 40.91
N ALA A 247 -18.45 18.70 40.56
CA ALA A 247 -18.64 19.96 41.31
C ALA A 247 -18.37 21.21 40.44
N ALA A 248 -19.16 22.27 40.71
CA ALA A 248 -19.07 23.66 40.22
C ALA A 248 -19.43 23.96 38.74
N SER A 249 -20.49 24.78 38.54
CA SER A 249 -20.81 25.44 37.27
C SER A 249 -21.59 26.75 37.47
N SER A 250 -21.24 27.79 36.70
CA SER A 250 -22.00 29.03 36.35
C SER A 250 -21.03 29.97 35.62
N GLY A 251 -21.37 30.78 34.61
CA GLY A 251 -22.57 30.88 33.75
C GLY A 251 -22.27 31.83 32.56
N THR A 252 -23.00 31.67 31.43
CA THR A 252 -22.94 32.53 30.20
C THR A 252 -21.56 32.58 29.47
N TYR A 253 -21.37 33.18 28.27
CA TYR A 253 -22.24 33.90 27.32
C TYR A 253 -21.80 33.62 25.85
N GLY A 254 -22.64 33.00 25.00
CA GLY A 254 -22.63 33.08 23.52
C GLY A 254 -21.42 32.59 22.68
N PHE A 255 -20.21 32.54 23.23
CA PHE A 255 -18.97 32.16 22.55
C PHE A 255 -18.20 31.16 23.41
N ASN A 256 -17.70 30.07 22.84
CA ASN A 256 -16.91 29.09 23.60
C ASN A 256 -15.45 29.54 23.66
N ALA A 257 -15.05 30.16 24.78
CA ALA A 257 -13.66 30.53 25.05
C ALA A 257 -13.00 29.45 25.93
N GLY A 258 -11.89 28.86 25.48
CA GLY A 258 -11.26 27.71 26.11
C GLY A 258 -9.74 27.75 26.19
N ILE A 259 -9.18 26.91 27.06
CA ILE A 259 -7.75 26.59 27.13
C ILE A 259 -7.54 25.22 26.50
N GLU A 260 -6.62 25.15 25.54
CA GLU A 260 -6.19 23.94 24.87
C GLU A 260 -4.75 23.61 25.30
N PHE A 261 -4.53 22.39 25.77
CA PHE A 261 -3.25 21.85 26.23
C PHE A 261 -2.84 20.71 25.30
N ASP A 262 -1.67 20.80 24.71
CA ASP A 262 -1.26 19.99 23.57
C ASP A 262 0.15 19.47 23.83
N ILE A 263 0.28 18.18 24.14
CA ILE A 263 1.56 17.48 24.27
C ILE A 263 1.76 16.56 23.08
N ASP A 264 2.87 16.73 22.38
CA ASP A 264 3.37 15.78 21.40
C ASP A 264 4.77 15.28 21.79
N ALA A 265 5.05 14.00 21.60
CA ALA A 265 6.33 13.38 21.91
C ALA A 265 6.66 12.27 20.89
N LEU A 266 7.68 12.53 20.09
CA LEU A 266 8.27 11.62 19.11
C LEU A 266 9.64 11.13 19.61
N GLU A 267 9.92 9.84 19.42
CA GLU A 267 11.25 9.24 19.56
C GLU A 267 11.52 8.38 18.32
N ARG A 268 12.61 8.68 17.61
CA ARG A 268 13.02 7.97 16.38
C ARG A 268 14.48 7.55 16.52
N GLN A 269 14.74 6.28 16.25
CA GLN A 269 16.08 5.69 16.28
C GLN A 269 16.36 4.98 14.95
N LEU A 270 17.47 5.32 14.30
CA LEU A 270 17.94 4.66 13.09
C LEU A 270 19.35 4.10 13.32
N GLN A 271 19.57 2.88 12.86
CA GLN A 271 20.88 2.27 12.70
C GLN A 271 20.97 1.74 11.28
N ALA A 272 21.89 2.27 10.49
CA ALA A 272 22.18 1.84 9.14
C ALA A 272 23.65 1.45 9.03
N GLN A 273 23.91 0.29 8.42
CA GLN A 273 25.25 -0.19 8.08
C GLN A 273 25.22 -0.65 6.62
N GLN A 274 26.03 -0.02 5.79
CA GLN A 274 26.21 -0.37 4.39
C GLN A 274 27.68 -0.73 4.14
N THR A 275 27.92 -1.80 3.40
CA THR A 275 29.25 -2.12 2.85
C THR A 275 29.16 -2.23 1.33
N GLN A 276 30.13 -1.67 0.61
CA GLN A 276 30.16 -1.69 -0.85
C GLN A 276 31.55 -2.09 -1.34
N SER A 277 31.58 -3.04 -2.27
CA SER A 277 32.78 -3.57 -2.90
C SER A 277 33.23 -2.65 -4.03
N ILE A 278 34.50 -2.25 -4.01
CA ILE A 278 35.15 -1.55 -5.13
C ILE A 278 36.15 -2.51 -5.74
N ALA A 279 35.90 -2.94 -6.98
CA ALA A 279 36.70 -3.95 -7.68
C ALA A 279 38.18 -3.53 -7.83
N SER A 280 39.09 -4.50 -7.78
CA SER A 280 40.40 -4.32 -8.41
C SER A 280 40.27 -4.59 -9.91
N ASN A 281 40.90 -3.78 -10.75
CA ASN A 281 40.89 -3.89 -12.21
C ASN A 281 42.32 -4.11 -12.72
N LEU A 282 42.54 -5.19 -13.46
CA LEU A 282 43.78 -5.48 -14.18
C LEU A 282 43.46 -5.49 -15.68
N VAL A 283 44.12 -4.63 -16.46
CA VAL A 283 43.93 -4.50 -17.91
C VAL A 283 45.29 -4.55 -18.60
N ALA A 284 45.49 -5.48 -19.54
CA ALA A 284 46.77 -5.70 -20.20
C ALA A 284 46.64 -6.33 -21.60
N ASN A 285 47.74 -6.47 -22.34
CA ASN A 285 47.79 -7.40 -23.48
C ASN A 285 47.58 -8.84 -23.00
N ASN A 286 48.39 -9.28 -22.02
CA ASN A 286 48.23 -10.55 -21.33
C ASN A 286 48.34 -10.37 -19.82
N ILE A 287 47.64 -11.22 -19.07
CA ILE A 287 47.69 -11.27 -17.59
C ILE A 287 48.17 -12.67 -17.19
N ASN A 288 49.41 -12.77 -16.72
CA ASN A 288 50.05 -14.01 -16.29
C ASN A 288 50.18 -14.03 -14.77
N ILE A 289 49.61 -15.04 -14.10
CA ILE A 289 49.63 -15.22 -12.65
C ILE A 289 50.24 -16.57 -12.31
N ASN A 290 51.46 -16.58 -11.77
CA ASN A 290 52.23 -17.77 -11.41
C ASN A 290 52.40 -17.83 -9.89
N THR A 291 51.75 -18.79 -9.22
CA THR A 291 51.63 -18.79 -7.75
C THR A 291 51.80 -20.20 -7.19
N ASN A 292 52.86 -20.49 -6.42
CA ASN A 292 53.13 -21.87 -5.99
C ASN A 292 52.04 -22.49 -5.09
N LYS A 293 51.25 -21.68 -4.38
CA LYS A 293 50.10 -22.13 -3.57
C LYS A 293 48.78 -21.65 -4.15
N THR A 294 48.16 -20.61 -3.58
CA THR A 294 46.77 -20.27 -3.90
C THR A 294 46.66 -18.90 -4.57
N THR A 295 46.07 -18.89 -5.77
CA THR A 295 45.56 -17.66 -6.40
C THR A 295 44.12 -17.44 -5.94
N THR A 296 43.79 -16.24 -5.48
CA THR A 296 42.43 -15.89 -5.01
C THR A 296 42.01 -14.54 -5.59
N ILE A 297 40.97 -14.56 -6.41
CA ILE A 297 40.38 -13.40 -7.07
C ILE A 297 38.97 -13.18 -6.49
N VAL A 298 38.65 -11.99 -5.97
CA VAL A 298 37.37 -11.69 -5.30
C VAL A 298 36.79 -10.36 -5.79
N GLY A 299 35.56 -10.38 -6.32
CA GLY A 299 34.85 -9.23 -6.93
C GLY A 299 35.72 -8.30 -7.77
N SER A 300 36.63 -8.86 -8.56
CA SER A 300 37.63 -8.11 -9.33
C SER A 300 37.45 -8.35 -10.83
N ASN A 301 38.05 -7.49 -11.65
CA ASN A 301 37.98 -7.57 -13.11
C ASN A 301 39.38 -7.78 -13.67
N LEU A 302 39.58 -8.84 -14.45
CA LEU A 302 40.79 -9.09 -15.22
C LEU A 302 40.41 -9.08 -16.71
N GLN A 303 41.04 -8.19 -17.48
CA GLN A 303 40.78 -8.03 -18.91
C GLN A 303 42.08 -8.10 -19.70
N ALA A 304 42.22 -9.14 -20.54
CA ALA A 304 43.33 -9.25 -21.49
C ALA A 304 42.84 -8.88 -22.90
N ASN A 305 43.45 -7.86 -23.49
CA ASN A 305 43.09 -7.32 -24.80
C ASN A 305 44.03 -7.86 -25.87
N ALA A 306 43.47 -8.48 -26.92
CA ALA A 306 44.22 -8.78 -28.13
C ALA A 306 44.55 -7.48 -28.88
N ASN A 307 45.76 -6.98 -28.69
CA ASN A 307 46.20 -5.75 -29.30
C ASN A 307 46.66 -6.01 -30.74
N ASN A 308 45.90 -5.49 -31.71
CA ASN A 308 46.19 -5.58 -33.15
C ASN A 308 47.06 -4.42 -33.65
N ALA A 309 47.55 -3.54 -32.77
CA ALA A 309 48.33 -2.36 -33.14
C ALA A 309 49.81 -2.68 -33.46
N VAL A 310 50.04 -3.52 -34.48
CA VAL A 310 51.28 -3.37 -35.26
C VAL A 310 51.10 -2.11 -36.10
N ASN A 311 51.72 -1.01 -35.66
CA ASN A 311 51.60 0.27 -36.33
C ASN A 311 52.14 0.18 -37.79
N SER A 312 51.23 0.35 -38.75
CA SER A 312 51.51 0.27 -40.19
C SER A 312 52.30 1.46 -40.75
N ASP A 313 52.58 2.50 -39.95
CA ASP A 313 53.18 3.75 -40.41
C ASP A 313 54.68 3.64 -40.80
N ASN A 314 55.34 2.49 -40.58
CA ASN A 314 56.74 2.28 -40.98
C ASN A 314 56.89 1.29 -42.17
N ALA A 315 55.81 0.96 -42.87
CA ALA A 315 55.82 0.03 -44.01
C ALA A 315 56.38 0.62 -45.33
N ASN A 316 56.84 1.88 -45.33
CA ASN A 316 57.32 2.60 -46.52
C ASN A 316 58.85 2.57 -46.71
N ASN A 317 59.53 1.50 -46.28
CA ASN A 317 60.95 1.27 -46.58
C ASN A 317 61.15 -0.07 -47.32
N GLU A 318 61.04 -0.01 -48.65
CA GLU A 318 61.05 -1.17 -49.56
C GLU A 318 62.40 -1.96 -49.58
N ASN A 319 63.42 -1.52 -48.84
CA ASN A 319 64.78 -2.08 -48.88
C ASN A 319 65.14 -3.07 -47.75
N ASN A 320 64.16 -3.64 -47.03
CA ASN A 320 64.44 -4.77 -46.12
C ASN A 320 63.37 -5.89 -46.18
N ALA A 321 63.27 -6.53 -47.34
CA ALA A 321 62.37 -7.66 -47.58
C ALA A 321 62.74 -8.97 -46.83
N ASN A 322 63.75 -8.96 -45.94
CA ASN A 322 64.24 -10.14 -45.22
C ASN A 322 63.95 -10.16 -43.70
N ASN A 323 63.09 -9.26 -43.19
CA ASN A 323 62.65 -9.30 -41.78
C ASN A 323 61.12 -9.20 -41.60
N ALA A 324 60.34 -9.45 -42.66
CA ALA A 324 58.87 -9.43 -42.64
C ALA A 324 58.26 -10.84 -42.38
N VAL A 325 58.95 -11.68 -41.61
CA VAL A 325 58.43 -12.95 -41.11
C VAL A 325 58.64 -12.99 -39.60
N ASN A 326 57.63 -12.55 -38.83
CA ASN A 326 57.51 -12.97 -37.45
C ASN A 326 56.03 -12.98 -37.01
N THR A 327 55.46 -14.19 -37.09
CA THR A 327 54.34 -14.73 -36.30
C THR A 327 52.96 -14.07 -36.40
N ASP A 328 51.97 -14.90 -36.74
CA ASP A 328 50.63 -14.82 -36.17
C ASP A 328 50.73 -14.68 -34.65
N ASN A 329 50.37 -13.52 -34.07
CA ASN A 329 50.47 -13.31 -32.63
C ASN A 329 49.30 -13.98 -31.88
N THR A 330 49.23 -15.31 -31.94
CA THR A 330 48.26 -16.17 -31.23
C THR A 330 48.38 -16.12 -29.70
N ASN A 331 49.36 -15.36 -29.20
CA ASN A 331 49.70 -15.20 -27.78
C ASN A 331 49.33 -13.79 -27.23
N ASN A 332 48.49 -13.01 -27.92
CA ASN A 332 47.87 -11.82 -27.35
C ASN A 332 46.48 -12.12 -26.74
N GLY A 333 46.01 -11.24 -25.85
CA GLY A 333 44.69 -11.38 -25.22
C GLY A 333 44.56 -12.62 -24.33
N GLN A 334 45.61 -13.04 -23.63
CA GLN A 334 45.59 -14.22 -22.75
C GLN A 334 45.45 -13.85 -21.26
N ILE A 335 44.60 -14.59 -20.52
CA ILE A 335 44.68 -14.69 -19.06
C ILE A 335 45.20 -16.08 -18.71
N ASN A 336 46.40 -16.16 -18.17
CA ASN A 336 47.07 -17.39 -17.78
C ASN A 336 47.22 -17.45 -16.25
N ILE A 337 46.61 -18.44 -15.60
CA ILE A 337 46.70 -18.62 -14.14
C ILE A 337 47.25 -20.00 -13.84
N ASN A 338 48.46 -20.06 -13.29
CA ASN A 338 49.16 -21.27 -12.88
C ASN A 338 49.28 -21.30 -11.35
N SER A 339 48.64 -22.27 -10.68
CA SER A 339 48.76 -22.38 -9.21
C SER A 339 48.58 -23.80 -8.64
N GLN A 340 48.71 -23.98 -7.33
CA GLN A 340 48.25 -25.21 -6.67
C GLN A 340 46.72 -25.20 -6.56
N ASN A 341 46.15 -24.11 -6.05
CA ASN A 341 44.70 -23.91 -5.93
C ASN A 341 44.29 -22.57 -6.53
N LEU A 342 43.06 -22.48 -7.03
CA LEU A 342 42.47 -21.26 -7.59
C LEU A 342 41.08 -21.01 -7.00
N ASN A 343 40.87 -19.83 -6.43
CA ASN A 343 39.56 -19.35 -6.00
C ASN A 343 39.19 -18.11 -6.82
N ILE A 344 38.08 -18.17 -7.57
CA ILE A 344 37.48 -17.03 -8.27
C ILE A 344 36.10 -16.82 -7.67
N LEU A 345 35.93 -15.77 -6.87
CA LEU A 345 34.77 -15.58 -5.99
C LEU A 345 34.08 -14.24 -6.25
N SER A 346 32.76 -14.15 -6.07
CA SER A 346 32.07 -12.86 -5.98
C SER A 346 32.51 -12.08 -4.75
N SER A 347 32.49 -10.74 -4.79
CA SER A 347 32.46 -9.94 -3.56
C SER A 347 31.03 -9.84 -3.02
N GLN A 348 30.87 -9.23 -1.85
CA GLN A 348 29.58 -9.09 -1.18
C GLN A 348 29.40 -7.67 -0.62
N ASP A 349 28.33 -7.04 -1.07
CA ASP A 349 27.81 -5.78 -0.57
C ASP A 349 26.72 -6.09 0.46
N THR A 350 26.60 -5.25 1.48
CA THR A 350 25.55 -5.39 2.50
C THR A 350 24.83 -4.08 2.72
N ASN A 351 23.54 -4.14 3.00
CA ASN A 351 22.75 -3.00 3.43
C ASN A 351 21.81 -3.45 4.55
N ASN A 352 22.13 -3.04 5.77
CA ASN A 352 21.43 -3.42 6.98
C ASN A 352 20.85 -2.15 7.62
N THR A 353 19.52 -2.05 7.66
CA THR A 353 18.82 -0.93 8.29
C THR A 353 17.93 -1.43 9.43
N LYS A 354 17.88 -0.67 10.51
CA LYS A 354 16.99 -0.88 11.64
C LYS A 354 16.45 0.48 12.09
N SER A 355 15.16 0.67 11.92
CA SER A 355 14.42 1.84 12.38
C SER A 355 13.45 1.44 13.49
N ASN A 356 13.31 2.32 14.48
CA ASN A 356 12.31 2.25 15.54
C ASN A 356 11.75 3.65 15.76
N THR A 357 10.43 3.76 15.74
CA THR A 357 9.70 5.01 15.97
C THR A 357 8.66 4.78 17.05
N GLN A 358 8.56 5.69 18.01
CA GLN A 358 7.46 5.77 18.97
C GLN A 358 6.92 7.19 18.98
N HIS A 359 5.61 7.32 18.91
CA HIS A 359 4.93 8.62 18.91
C HIS A 359 3.77 8.58 19.91
N LYS A 360 3.60 9.68 20.64
CA LYS A 360 2.63 9.83 21.73
C LYS A 360 2.08 11.25 21.66
N ASN A 361 0.79 11.40 21.40
CA ASN A 361 0.11 12.68 21.40
C ASN A 361 -0.98 12.69 22.49
N LEU A 362 -1.12 13.83 23.18
CA LEU A 362 -2.18 14.14 24.13
C LEU A 362 -2.62 15.60 23.93
N ASN A 363 -3.78 15.80 23.30
CA ASN A 363 -4.46 17.08 23.19
C ASN A 363 -5.66 17.12 24.16
N VAL A 364 -5.87 18.23 24.86
CA VAL A 364 -6.98 18.47 25.79
C VAL A 364 -7.46 19.91 25.67
N SER A 365 -8.64 20.12 25.10
CA SER A 365 -9.33 21.41 25.01
C SER A 365 -10.46 21.51 26.04
N TYR A 366 -10.43 22.52 26.91
CA TYR A 366 -11.47 22.79 27.89
C TYR A 366 -12.07 24.18 27.69
N THR A 367 -13.40 24.26 27.57
CA THR A 367 -14.13 25.54 27.43
C THR A 367 -14.46 26.13 28.81
N LEU A 368 -14.00 27.35 29.10
CA LEU A 368 -14.20 28.03 30.39
C LEU A 368 -15.50 28.86 30.44
N TYR A 369 -15.95 29.40 29.32
CA TYR A 369 -17.17 30.23 29.23
C TYR A 369 -17.97 29.89 27.96
N GLY A 370 -19.30 29.87 28.06
CA GLY A 370 -20.24 29.45 27.01
C GLY A 370 -21.64 29.12 27.56
N THR A 371 -22.68 29.20 26.73
CA THR A 371 -24.09 29.20 27.21
C THR A 371 -24.72 27.84 27.53
N ASN A 372 -24.09 26.70 27.22
CA ASN A 372 -24.58 25.38 27.63
C ASN A 372 -23.45 24.34 27.76
N SER A 373 -23.29 23.81 28.98
CA SER A 373 -22.37 22.73 29.40
C SER A 373 -20.86 22.94 29.17
N SER A 374 -20.06 22.51 30.15
CA SER A 374 -18.60 22.51 30.13
C SER A 374 -18.04 21.55 29.06
N ASN A 375 -17.76 22.11 27.88
CA ASN A 375 -17.28 21.34 26.73
C ASN A 375 -15.78 21.02 26.88
N LEU A 376 -15.50 19.79 27.31
CA LEU A 376 -14.19 19.14 27.29
C LEU A 376 -14.07 18.27 26.02
N SER A 377 -13.09 18.57 25.18
CA SER A 377 -12.63 17.67 24.11
C SER A 377 -11.15 17.35 24.27
N GLY A 378 -10.68 16.30 23.63
CA GLY A 378 -9.28 15.92 23.67
C GLY A 378 -9.01 14.62 22.96
N SER A 379 -7.77 14.41 22.52
CA SER A 379 -7.32 13.16 21.93
C SER A 379 -6.10 12.63 22.65
N ILE A 380 -6.03 11.31 22.78
CA ILE A 380 -4.79 10.62 23.15
C ILE A 380 -4.51 9.55 22.11
N SER A 381 -3.29 9.54 21.57
CA SER A 381 -2.80 8.47 20.70
C SER A 381 -1.42 8.01 21.13
N ARG A 382 -1.16 6.74 20.88
CA ARG A 382 0.17 6.15 20.95
C ARG A 382 0.32 5.18 19.81
N ASP A 383 1.38 5.37 19.04
CA ASP A 383 1.79 4.47 17.97
C ASP A 383 3.28 4.16 18.08
N SER A 384 3.65 3.04 17.48
CA SER A 384 5.04 2.60 17.40
C SER A 384 5.23 1.70 16.20
N SER A 385 6.34 1.89 15.50
CA SER A 385 6.74 1.06 14.37
C SER A 385 8.20 0.64 14.49
N THR A 386 8.48 -0.60 14.15
CA THR A 386 9.84 -1.10 13.94
C THR A 386 9.96 -1.61 12.51
N SER A 387 11.07 -1.32 11.88
CA SER A 387 11.44 -1.86 10.57
C SER A 387 12.87 -2.33 10.62
N THR A 388 13.13 -3.53 10.12
CA THR A 388 14.48 -4.04 9.87
C THR A 388 14.54 -4.56 8.45
N SER A 389 15.51 -4.09 7.66
CA SER A 389 15.88 -4.72 6.39
C SER A 389 17.35 -5.16 6.48
N GLN A 390 17.62 -6.36 5.99
CA GLN A 390 18.95 -6.94 5.86
C GLN A 390 19.10 -7.43 4.43
N GLN A 391 20.08 -6.88 3.71
CA GLN A 391 20.37 -7.24 2.33
C GLN A 391 21.83 -7.65 2.20
N THR A 392 22.07 -8.73 1.46
CA THR A 392 23.40 -9.12 0.95
C THR A 392 23.31 -9.27 -0.56
N THR A 393 24.06 -8.48 -1.30
CA THR A 393 24.15 -8.53 -2.76
C THR A 393 25.55 -8.96 -3.17
N HIS A 394 25.65 -9.92 -4.08
CA HIS A 394 26.90 -10.40 -4.62
C HIS A 394 27.23 -9.67 -5.93
N ASN A 395 28.51 -9.41 -6.15
CA ASN A 395 29.02 -8.87 -7.41
C ASN A 395 30.00 -9.89 -8.01
N ASN A 396 29.74 -10.38 -9.21
CA ASN A 396 30.58 -11.40 -9.85
C ASN A 396 31.99 -10.86 -10.13
N THR A 397 33.00 -11.72 -9.93
CA THR A 397 34.34 -11.51 -10.53
C THR A 397 34.24 -11.73 -12.03
N ASN A 398 34.87 -10.87 -12.84
CA ASN A 398 34.84 -10.98 -14.30
C ASN A 398 36.25 -11.23 -14.85
N LEU A 399 36.42 -12.29 -15.63
CA LEU A 399 37.62 -12.57 -16.42
C LEU A 399 37.22 -12.53 -17.89
N THR A 400 37.80 -11.61 -18.67
CA THR A 400 37.51 -11.44 -20.09
C THR A 400 38.81 -11.45 -20.89
N ALA A 401 38.90 -12.29 -21.92
CA ALA A 401 40.11 -12.45 -22.72
C ALA A 401 39.79 -12.97 -24.12
N THR A 402 40.81 -13.07 -24.99
CA THR A 402 40.74 -13.94 -26.16
C THR A 402 40.85 -15.40 -25.75
N ASN A 403 41.83 -15.72 -24.89
CA ASN A 403 41.99 -17.05 -24.32
C ASN A 403 42.14 -16.99 -22.80
N ILE A 404 41.46 -17.87 -22.06
CA ILE A 404 41.60 -18.00 -20.60
C ILE A 404 42.14 -19.41 -20.32
N ASN A 405 43.29 -19.52 -19.66
CA ASN A 405 43.95 -20.77 -19.31
C ASN A 405 44.11 -20.86 -17.79
N LEU A 406 43.41 -21.81 -17.15
CA LEU A 406 43.42 -22.04 -15.71
C LEU A 406 44.07 -23.39 -15.40
N ASN A 407 45.33 -23.36 -14.99
CA ASN A 407 46.13 -24.55 -14.73
C ASN A 407 46.37 -24.70 -13.23
N THR A 408 45.79 -25.73 -12.62
CA THR A 408 45.94 -26.00 -11.18
C THR A 408 46.33 -27.45 -10.90
N THR A 409 47.18 -27.65 -9.89
CA THR A 409 47.60 -29.01 -9.48
C THR A 409 46.70 -29.66 -8.44
N GLN A 410 45.77 -28.91 -7.84
CA GLN A 410 44.75 -29.39 -6.90
C GLN A 410 43.37 -28.78 -7.25
N ASP A 411 42.87 -27.81 -6.48
CA ASP A 411 41.46 -27.43 -6.51
C ASP A 411 41.22 -26.08 -7.21
N THR A 412 40.28 -26.06 -8.17
CA THR A 412 39.75 -24.83 -8.79
C THR A 412 38.30 -24.63 -8.35
N LYS A 413 38.02 -23.48 -7.71
CA LYS A 413 36.71 -23.08 -7.19
C LYS A 413 36.28 -21.76 -7.83
N ILE A 414 35.16 -21.77 -8.54
CA ILE A 414 34.59 -20.64 -9.27
C ILE A 414 33.19 -20.39 -8.74
N LYS A 415 33.00 -19.34 -7.94
CA LYS A 415 31.77 -19.09 -7.19
C LYS A 415 31.31 -17.64 -7.19
N GLY A 416 30.34 -17.32 -8.05
CA GLY A 416 29.92 -15.95 -8.34
C GLY A 416 30.93 -15.27 -9.27
N ALA A 417 31.05 -15.77 -10.50
CA ALA A 417 31.99 -15.26 -11.48
C ALA A 417 31.50 -15.43 -12.93
N ASN A 418 31.98 -14.56 -13.80
CA ASN A 418 31.80 -14.63 -15.24
C ASN A 418 33.17 -14.81 -15.90
N LEU A 419 33.39 -15.94 -16.56
CA LEU A 419 34.58 -16.19 -17.37
C LEU A 419 34.13 -16.20 -18.83
N GLN A 420 34.65 -15.25 -19.61
CA GLN A 420 34.28 -15.07 -21.01
C GLN A 420 35.53 -14.97 -21.88
N ALA A 421 35.83 -16.04 -22.63
CA ALA A 421 36.90 -16.02 -23.61
C ALA A 421 36.32 -15.87 -25.03
N THR A 422 36.88 -15.02 -25.90
CA THR A 422 36.36 -14.90 -27.27
C THR A 422 36.74 -16.07 -28.18
N ASN A 423 37.77 -16.84 -27.81
CA ASN A 423 38.22 -18.01 -28.54
C ASN A 423 38.20 -19.27 -27.65
N GLN A 424 39.14 -19.42 -26.71
CA GLN A 424 39.26 -20.64 -25.90
C GLN A 424 39.23 -20.39 -24.40
N LEU A 425 38.46 -21.21 -23.67
CA LEU A 425 38.56 -21.36 -22.22
C LEU A 425 39.08 -22.76 -21.92
N ASN A 426 40.29 -22.84 -21.36
CA ASN A 426 40.95 -24.09 -20.98
C ASN A 426 41.09 -24.18 -19.45
N ILE A 427 40.71 -25.30 -18.86
CA ILE A 427 40.82 -25.57 -17.42
C ILE A 427 41.45 -26.95 -17.21
N ASP A 428 42.66 -26.98 -16.65
CA ASP A 428 43.34 -28.18 -16.17
C ASP A 428 43.38 -28.16 -14.64
N THR A 429 42.74 -29.14 -13.99
CA THR A 429 42.62 -29.19 -12.53
C THR A 429 42.49 -30.61 -12.01
N LYS A 430 42.70 -30.83 -10.70
CA LYS A 430 42.33 -32.10 -10.07
C LYS A 430 40.86 -32.12 -9.69
N ASN A 431 40.35 -31.04 -9.09
CA ASN A 431 38.94 -30.87 -8.77
C ASN A 431 38.41 -29.52 -9.29
N LEU A 432 37.16 -29.49 -9.75
CA LEU A 432 36.49 -28.29 -10.23
C LEU A 432 35.15 -28.10 -9.51
N GLU A 433 34.97 -26.98 -8.81
CA GLU A 433 33.68 -26.54 -8.28
C GLU A 433 33.22 -25.27 -9.00
N VAL A 434 32.06 -25.31 -9.64
CA VAL A 434 31.44 -24.14 -10.29
C VAL A 434 30.06 -23.94 -9.68
N SER A 435 29.85 -22.83 -8.98
CA SER A 435 28.64 -22.59 -8.18
C SER A 435 28.15 -21.16 -8.36
N SER A 436 26.87 -20.98 -8.64
CA SER A 436 26.25 -19.66 -8.53
C SER A 436 26.16 -19.21 -7.06
N VAL A 437 25.82 -17.94 -6.84
CA VAL A 437 25.64 -17.34 -5.50
C VAL A 437 24.22 -16.81 -5.34
N GLN A 438 23.77 -16.58 -4.11
CA GLN A 438 22.43 -16.07 -3.82
C GLN A 438 22.53 -14.68 -3.19
N ASN A 439 21.99 -13.68 -3.88
CA ASN A 439 21.56 -12.43 -3.25
C ASN A 439 20.48 -12.78 -2.21
N LYS A 440 20.45 -12.08 -1.08
CA LYS A 440 19.45 -12.28 -0.02
C LYS A 440 18.87 -10.94 0.40
N HIS A 441 17.56 -10.86 0.56
CA HIS A 441 16.88 -9.71 1.16
C HIS A 441 15.87 -10.20 2.19
N LYS A 442 15.90 -9.60 3.37
CA LYS A 442 15.06 -9.95 4.50
C LYS A 442 14.55 -8.70 5.18
N ALA A 443 13.26 -8.42 5.04
CA ALA A 443 12.58 -7.31 5.69
C ALA A 443 11.58 -7.81 6.74
N LYS A 444 11.53 -7.13 7.89
CA LYS A 444 10.47 -7.29 8.89
C LYS A 444 10.00 -5.91 9.33
N THR A 445 8.74 -5.60 9.07
CA THR A 445 8.07 -4.38 9.51
C THR A 445 6.94 -4.73 10.46
N ARG A 446 6.90 -4.08 11.61
CA ARG A 446 5.82 -4.20 12.61
C ARG A 446 5.34 -2.80 12.95
N SER A 447 4.03 -2.57 12.93
CA SER A 447 3.45 -1.33 13.43
C SER A 447 2.23 -1.63 14.30
N GLN A 448 2.00 -0.76 15.27
CA GLN A 448 0.87 -0.83 16.18
C GLN A 448 0.51 0.58 16.63
N GLY A 449 -0.79 0.86 16.73
CA GLY A 449 -1.31 2.15 17.16
C GLY A 449 -2.64 2.01 17.87
N ALA A 450 -2.88 2.91 18.80
CA ALA A 450 -4.16 3.07 19.47
C ALA A 450 -4.44 4.57 19.67
N SER A 451 -5.68 4.97 19.39
CA SER A 451 -6.15 6.34 19.57
C SER A 451 -7.53 6.40 20.22
N LEU A 452 -7.79 7.50 20.90
CA LEU A 452 -9.06 7.82 21.55
C LEU A 452 -9.31 9.32 21.43
N GLY A 453 -10.40 9.71 20.78
CA GLY A 453 -10.89 11.08 20.72
C GLY A 453 -12.15 11.25 21.56
N ILE A 454 -12.16 12.28 22.39
CA ILE A 454 -13.27 12.74 23.23
C ILE A 454 -13.70 14.12 22.72
N GLY A 455 -15.00 14.35 22.62
CA GLY A 455 -15.61 15.64 22.30
C GLY A 455 -16.60 16.06 23.39
N SER A 456 -17.18 17.25 23.21
CA SER A 456 -18.23 17.83 24.07
C SER A 456 -19.36 16.86 24.42
N SER A 457 -19.71 15.96 23.50
CA SER A 457 -20.77 14.96 23.64
C SER A 457 -20.27 13.51 23.92
N GLY A 458 -19.03 13.34 24.39
CA GLY A 458 -18.48 12.03 24.80
C GLY A 458 -17.42 11.48 23.83
N VAL A 459 -17.34 10.16 23.66
CA VAL A 459 -16.30 9.54 22.81
C VAL A 459 -16.65 9.73 21.32
N ASN A 460 -15.87 10.58 20.64
CA ASN A 460 -16.01 10.85 19.21
C ASN A 460 -15.27 9.81 18.36
N SER A 461 -14.09 9.34 18.78
CA SER A 461 -13.34 8.34 18.01
C SER A 461 -12.58 7.33 18.87
N VAL A 462 -12.42 6.13 18.34
CA VAL A 462 -11.53 5.08 18.88
C VAL A 462 -10.86 4.39 17.71
N GLY A 463 -9.53 4.44 17.65
CA GLY A 463 -8.72 3.74 16.66
C GLY A 463 -7.87 2.64 17.31
N PHE A 464 -7.73 1.53 16.59
CA PHE A 464 -6.73 0.49 16.87
C PHE A 464 -6.24 -0.07 15.55
N ASN A 465 -4.93 -0.02 15.33
CA ASN A 465 -4.28 -0.59 14.15
C ASN A 465 -3.11 -1.47 14.59
N GLN A 466 -2.96 -2.62 13.95
CA GLN A 466 -1.73 -3.40 13.97
C GLN A 466 -1.41 -3.85 12.54
N SER A 467 -0.14 -3.81 12.15
CA SER A 467 0.34 -4.46 10.95
C SER A 467 1.65 -5.21 11.21
N LYS A 468 1.81 -6.31 10.50
CA LYS A 468 3.02 -7.13 10.44
C LYS A 468 3.27 -7.43 8.97
N ALA A 469 4.48 -7.19 8.49
CA ALA A 469 4.95 -7.64 7.19
C ALA A 469 6.32 -8.29 7.37
N ASP A 470 6.46 -9.52 6.88
CA ASP A 470 7.72 -10.23 6.76
C ASP A 470 7.97 -10.50 5.27
N GLU A 471 9.19 -10.27 4.82
CA GLU A 471 9.67 -10.60 3.48
C GLU A 471 11.01 -11.31 3.63
N ASN A 472 11.18 -12.43 2.94
CA ASN A 472 12.45 -13.12 2.79
C ASN A 472 12.56 -13.59 1.34
N SER A 473 13.58 -13.12 0.63
CA SER A 473 13.86 -13.51 -0.75
C SER A 473 15.32 -13.87 -0.93
N LYS A 474 15.56 -14.84 -1.81
CA LYS A 474 16.87 -15.22 -2.32
C LYS A 474 16.81 -15.18 -3.84
N THR A 475 17.78 -14.54 -4.48
CA THR A 475 17.84 -14.49 -5.95
C THR A 475 19.21 -15.00 -6.38
N VAL A 476 19.23 -16.01 -7.23
CA VAL A 476 20.48 -16.55 -7.76
C VAL A 476 21.12 -15.53 -8.71
N LEU A 477 22.40 -15.27 -8.50
CA LEU A 477 23.28 -14.58 -9.45
C LEU A 477 24.13 -15.66 -10.12
N LEU A 478 23.87 -15.87 -11.40
CA LEU A 478 24.47 -16.94 -12.20
C LEU A 478 25.99 -16.81 -12.27
N THR A 479 26.69 -17.93 -12.08
CA THR A 479 28.09 -18.12 -12.48
C THR A 479 28.13 -18.73 -13.86
N SER A 480 28.82 -18.06 -14.78
CA SER A 480 28.85 -18.43 -16.20
C SER A 480 30.28 -18.59 -16.69
N MET A 481 30.53 -19.63 -17.47
CA MET A 481 31.77 -19.88 -18.17
C MET A 481 31.46 -20.10 -19.66
N THR A 482 31.89 -19.16 -20.50
CA THR A 482 31.56 -19.17 -21.94
C THR A 482 32.80 -18.89 -22.79
N ALA A 483 32.89 -19.61 -23.92
CA ALA A 483 33.88 -19.37 -24.96
C ALA A 483 33.45 -19.96 -26.29
N LYS A 484 34.11 -19.61 -27.40
CA LYS A 484 33.87 -20.29 -28.68
C LYS A 484 34.22 -21.78 -28.61
N GLN A 485 35.22 -22.16 -27.83
CA GLN A 485 35.52 -23.54 -27.46
C GLN A 485 35.89 -23.61 -25.98
N VAL A 486 35.34 -24.58 -25.26
CA VAL A 486 35.59 -24.77 -23.83
C VAL A 486 36.19 -26.16 -23.63
N ASN A 487 37.39 -26.23 -23.06
CA ASN A 487 38.09 -27.48 -22.76
C ASN A 487 38.33 -27.58 -21.25
N ILE A 488 37.75 -28.59 -20.60
CA ILE A 488 37.87 -28.81 -19.15
C ILE A 488 38.36 -30.23 -18.92
N ASN A 489 39.51 -30.35 -18.26
CA ASN A 489 40.13 -31.60 -17.88
C ASN A 489 40.29 -31.65 -16.35
N THR A 490 39.54 -32.54 -15.70
CA THR A 490 39.45 -32.65 -14.25
C THR A 490 39.85 -34.06 -13.79
N GLN A 491 40.97 -34.19 -13.07
CA GLN A 491 41.51 -35.52 -12.76
C GLN A 491 40.61 -36.37 -11.85
N ALA A 492 39.79 -35.76 -10.98
CA ALA A 492 39.04 -36.47 -9.93
C ALA A 492 37.53 -36.14 -9.91
N HIS A 493 37.14 -34.88 -9.71
CA HIS A 493 35.73 -34.52 -9.53
C HIS A 493 35.35 -33.12 -10.04
N THR A 494 34.24 -33.07 -10.78
CA THR A 494 33.57 -31.83 -11.19
C THR A 494 32.23 -31.70 -10.45
N GLN A 495 32.03 -30.61 -9.72
CA GLN A 495 30.77 -30.24 -9.07
C GLN A 495 30.20 -28.97 -9.72
N LEU A 496 28.95 -29.04 -10.16
CA LEU A 496 28.20 -27.92 -10.70
C LEU A 496 27.00 -27.62 -9.78
N THR A 497 26.76 -26.35 -9.46
CA THR A 497 25.69 -25.93 -8.54
C THR A 497 24.99 -24.67 -9.07
N GLY A 498 23.88 -24.87 -9.78
CA GLY A 498 23.07 -23.80 -10.37
C GLY A 498 23.84 -22.88 -11.34
N SER A 499 24.90 -23.38 -11.97
CA SER A 499 25.87 -22.65 -12.80
C SER A 499 25.79 -23.02 -14.28
N LEU A 500 26.28 -22.17 -15.18
CA LEU A 500 26.34 -22.42 -16.62
C LEU A 500 27.78 -22.58 -17.12
N ILE A 501 28.05 -23.63 -17.90
CA ILE A 501 29.27 -23.77 -18.71
C ILE A 501 28.84 -24.10 -20.13
N ALA A 502 29.14 -23.26 -21.12
CA ALA A 502 28.70 -23.50 -22.50
C ALA A 502 29.77 -23.04 -23.51
N ALA A 503 29.83 -23.74 -24.64
CA ALA A 503 30.55 -23.23 -25.80
C ALA A 503 29.55 -22.50 -26.72
N THR A 504 29.87 -21.27 -27.08
CA THR A 504 28.96 -20.31 -27.75
C THR A 504 29.76 -19.43 -28.69
N ASP A 505 29.26 -19.17 -29.91
CA ASP A 505 29.96 -18.31 -30.86
C ASP A 505 29.91 -16.83 -30.42
N THR A 506 31.08 -16.24 -30.20
CA THR A 506 31.19 -14.89 -29.66
C THR A 506 30.85 -13.85 -30.73
N GLY A 507 29.75 -13.13 -30.52
CA GLY A 507 29.19 -12.16 -31.47
C GLY A 507 27.81 -12.56 -32.01
N ASP A 508 27.35 -13.80 -31.78
CA ASP A 508 25.94 -14.13 -31.93
C ASP A 508 25.12 -13.39 -30.87
N LYS A 509 24.01 -12.77 -31.28
CA LYS A 509 23.09 -12.04 -30.37
C LYS A 509 22.23 -12.99 -29.55
N ASP A 510 22.06 -14.22 -30.03
CA ASP A 510 21.19 -15.23 -29.44
C ASP A 510 21.94 -16.16 -28.48
N GLY A 511 23.28 -16.05 -28.40
CA GLY A 511 24.13 -16.81 -27.47
C GLY A 511 24.03 -18.32 -27.62
N ASN A 512 23.80 -18.82 -28.84
CA ASN A 512 23.49 -20.22 -29.09
C ASN A 512 24.65 -21.18 -28.74
N ASP A 513 24.29 -22.39 -28.34
CA ASP A 513 25.20 -23.51 -28.09
C ASP A 513 25.83 -23.97 -29.42
N ASN A 514 27.15 -23.95 -29.52
CA ASN A 514 27.88 -24.29 -30.75
C ASN A 514 28.48 -25.72 -30.75
N GLY A 515 28.24 -26.51 -29.70
CA GLY A 515 28.70 -27.91 -29.64
C GLY A 515 30.17 -28.12 -29.28
N GLN A 516 30.93 -27.07 -28.96
CA GLN A 516 32.38 -27.14 -28.73
C GLN A 516 32.78 -27.22 -27.25
N LEU A 517 31.94 -27.81 -26.37
CA LEU A 517 32.36 -28.17 -25.01
C LEU A 517 33.05 -29.53 -25.00
N ASN A 518 34.30 -29.57 -24.55
CA ASN A 518 35.00 -30.79 -24.17
C ASN A 518 35.13 -30.82 -22.64
N LEU A 519 34.52 -31.80 -21.98
CA LEU A 519 34.64 -32.01 -20.53
C LEU A 519 35.08 -33.44 -20.26
N THR A 520 36.27 -33.62 -19.69
CA THR A 520 36.76 -34.90 -19.17
C THR A 520 36.85 -34.83 -17.66
N THR A 521 36.20 -35.75 -16.96
CA THR A 521 36.27 -35.86 -15.50
C THR A 521 36.17 -37.29 -15.02
N ASN A 522 36.78 -37.65 -13.88
CA ASN A 522 36.55 -38.97 -13.32
C ASN A 522 35.11 -39.09 -12.74
N SER A 523 34.53 -38.02 -12.19
CA SER A 523 33.16 -38.03 -11.66
C SER A 523 32.48 -36.65 -11.76
N LEU A 524 31.17 -36.61 -11.98
CA LEU A 524 30.39 -35.37 -12.15
C LEU A 524 29.17 -35.34 -11.23
N SER A 525 29.05 -34.27 -10.44
CA SER A 525 27.86 -33.98 -9.62
C SER A 525 27.18 -32.70 -10.07
N ALA A 526 25.85 -32.71 -10.08
CA ALA A 526 25.00 -31.57 -10.46
C ALA A 526 23.93 -31.32 -9.40
N SER A 527 23.83 -30.07 -8.93
CA SER A 527 22.78 -29.60 -8.02
C SER A 527 22.22 -28.25 -8.47
N SER A 528 21.03 -27.89 -7.99
CA SER A 528 20.40 -26.61 -8.29
C SER A 528 20.65 -25.57 -7.20
N LEU A 529 20.33 -24.31 -7.49
CA LEU A 529 20.17 -23.26 -6.48
C LEU A 529 18.77 -22.67 -6.59
N ASN A 530 18.17 -22.34 -5.46
CA ASN A 530 16.81 -21.83 -5.41
C ASN A 530 16.81 -20.29 -5.49
N THR A 531 16.05 -19.74 -6.44
CA THR A 531 15.50 -18.38 -6.32
C THR A 531 14.17 -18.51 -5.58
N THR A 532 13.99 -17.81 -4.47
CA THR A 532 12.79 -17.85 -3.62
C THR A 532 12.31 -16.44 -3.28
N SER A 533 10.99 -16.28 -3.16
CA SER A 533 10.38 -15.09 -2.58
C SER A 533 9.21 -15.49 -1.70
N ASN A 534 9.28 -15.13 -0.41
CA ASN A 534 8.27 -15.42 0.60
C ASN A 534 7.93 -14.12 1.31
N SER A 535 6.76 -13.55 1.03
CA SER A 535 6.22 -12.44 1.79
C SER A 535 4.91 -12.83 2.49
N LYS A 536 4.79 -12.44 3.75
CA LYS A 536 3.60 -12.59 4.59
C LYS A 536 3.29 -11.22 5.20
N SER A 537 2.17 -10.60 4.83
CA SER A 537 1.66 -9.39 5.50
C SER A 537 0.27 -9.60 6.08
N ASN A 538 0.06 -9.12 7.31
CA ASN A 538 -1.18 -9.23 8.05
C ASN A 538 -1.43 -7.90 8.78
N SER A 539 -2.57 -7.28 8.53
CA SER A 539 -3.02 -6.07 9.20
C SER A 539 -4.46 -6.19 9.71
N ILE A 540 -4.71 -5.53 10.84
CA ILE A 540 -6.05 -5.33 11.38
C ILE A 540 -6.20 -3.89 11.87
N GLY A 541 -7.07 -3.15 11.21
CA GLY A 541 -7.60 -1.84 11.61
C GLY A 541 -9.02 -1.99 12.16
N LEU A 542 -9.28 -1.35 13.29
CA LEU A 542 -10.59 -1.19 13.91
C LEU A 542 -10.75 0.28 14.25
N ASN A 543 -11.62 0.97 13.53
CA ASN A 543 -11.85 2.39 13.71
C ASN A 543 -13.34 2.62 13.97
N ALA A 544 -13.65 3.35 15.03
CA ALA A 544 -14.99 3.85 15.30
C ALA A 544 -14.93 5.38 15.34
N GLY A 545 -15.85 6.05 14.65
CA GLY A 545 -15.86 7.50 14.52
C GLY A 545 -17.28 8.08 14.44
N GLY A 546 -17.49 9.21 15.10
CA GLY A 546 -18.64 10.08 14.87
C GLY A 546 -18.45 10.96 13.62
N ASN A 547 -19.54 11.53 13.12
CA ASN A 547 -19.47 12.68 12.22
C ASN A 547 -19.58 13.95 13.07
N ALA A 548 -18.73 14.95 12.82
CA ALA A 548 -18.72 16.19 13.59
C ALA A 548 -19.95 17.08 13.34
N ASN A 549 -20.62 16.93 12.19
CA ASN A 549 -21.75 17.77 11.77
C ASN A 549 -23.13 17.37 12.34
N THR A 550 -23.20 16.52 13.37
CA THR A 550 -24.48 16.21 14.03
C THR A 550 -24.40 16.42 15.53
N ASN A 551 -25.43 17.07 16.09
CA ASN A 551 -25.62 17.46 17.50
C ASN A 551 -25.76 16.27 18.49
N SER A 552 -24.98 15.21 18.28
CA SER A 552 -24.94 13.97 19.07
C SER A 552 -23.66 13.22 18.72
N ALA A 553 -22.61 13.30 19.55
CA ALA A 553 -21.38 12.50 19.38
C ALA A 553 -21.61 11.02 19.72
N LYS A 554 -22.41 10.36 18.89
CA LYS A 554 -22.57 8.92 18.83
C LYS A 554 -21.58 8.37 17.81
N LEU A 555 -21.01 7.19 18.11
CA LEU A 555 -20.16 6.44 17.19
C LEU A 555 -21.02 5.93 16.02
N ASN A 556 -21.24 6.79 15.04
CA ASN A 556 -22.15 6.57 13.91
C ASN A 556 -21.51 5.73 12.80
N ARG A 557 -20.17 5.67 12.71
CA ARG A 557 -19.47 4.73 11.84
C ARG A 557 -18.54 3.82 12.62
N VAL A 558 -18.51 2.55 12.22
CA VAL A 558 -17.48 1.58 12.62
C VAL A 558 -16.94 0.94 11.34
N SER A 559 -15.63 1.00 11.14
CA SER A 559 -14.94 0.32 10.06
C SER A 559 -13.99 -0.76 10.59
N LEU A 560 -13.92 -1.84 9.82
CA LEU A 560 -12.99 -2.95 9.95
C LEU A 560 -12.20 -3.03 8.65
N ASP A 561 -10.87 -3.00 8.76
CA ASP A 561 -9.95 -3.35 7.68
C ASP A 561 -9.10 -4.53 8.16
N TYR A 562 -9.40 -5.72 7.68
CA TYR A 562 -8.55 -6.89 7.86
C TYR A 562 -7.96 -7.26 6.52
N THR A 563 -6.64 -7.43 6.46
CA THR A 563 -5.94 -7.91 5.27
C THR A 563 -4.88 -8.91 5.69
N ASN A 564 -4.86 -10.08 5.05
CA ASN A 564 -3.84 -11.11 5.22
C ASN A 564 -3.42 -11.63 3.85
N ASN A 565 -2.20 -11.27 3.45
CA ASN A 565 -1.59 -11.57 2.17
C ASN A 565 -0.39 -12.49 2.39
N LYS A 566 -0.28 -13.54 1.58
CA LYS A 566 0.90 -14.39 1.52
C LYS A 566 1.24 -14.67 0.06
N HIS A 567 2.47 -14.38 -0.33
CA HIS A 567 3.01 -14.67 -1.65
C HIS A 567 4.27 -15.51 -1.51
N ASN A 568 4.25 -16.70 -2.09
CA ASN A 568 5.34 -17.67 -2.08
C ASN A 568 5.68 -18.06 -3.53
N SER A 569 6.91 -17.80 -3.98
CA SER A 569 7.44 -18.35 -5.22
C SER A 569 8.78 -19.05 -5.01
N LYS A 570 9.04 -20.06 -5.86
CA LYS A 570 10.29 -20.81 -5.90
C LYS A 570 10.60 -21.27 -7.32
N THR A 571 11.82 -21.01 -7.74
CA THR A 571 12.40 -21.37 -9.03
C THR A 571 13.76 -22.01 -8.78
N LYS A 572 14.06 -23.15 -9.42
CA LYS A 572 15.37 -23.81 -9.35
C LYS A 572 16.21 -23.39 -10.56
N VAL A 573 17.35 -22.76 -10.30
CA VAL A 573 18.40 -22.53 -11.31
C VAL A 573 19.25 -23.80 -11.38
N LEU A 574 19.28 -24.42 -12.55
CA LEU A 574 19.87 -25.74 -12.75
C LEU A 574 21.36 -25.64 -13.07
N ALA A 575 22.14 -26.63 -12.60
CA ALA A 575 23.49 -26.85 -13.11
C ALA A 575 23.40 -27.22 -14.60
N THR A 576 23.89 -26.34 -15.46
CA THR A 576 23.69 -26.41 -16.92
C THR A 576 25.03 -26.54 -17.64
N LEU A 577 25.10 -27.50 -18.56
CA LEU A 577 26.24 -27.67 -19.47
C LEU A 577 25.79 -27.54 -20.93
N GLY A 578 26.56 -26.84 -21.75
CA GLY A 578 26.45 -26.76 -23.20
C GLY A 578 26.99 -28.00 -23.92
N SER A 579 26.62 -28.18 -25.18
CA SER A 579 26.77 -29.42 -25.95
C SER A 579 28.19 -29.66 -26.45
N GLY A 580 28.49 -30.94 -26.71
CA GLY A 580 29.82 -31.40 -27.10
C GLY A 580 30.20 -32.75 -26.47
N ASN A 581 31.50 -33.02 -26.35
CA ASN A 581 32.05 -34.27 -25.84
C ASN A 581 32.24 -34.23 -24.32
N ILE A 582 31.39 -34.97 -23.58
CA ILE A 582 31.49 -35.11 -22.12
C ILE A 582 31.85 -36.56 -21.77
N GLN A 583 33.01 -36.73 -21.14
CA GLN A 583 33.58 -38.01 -20.72
C GLN A 583 33.63 -38.06 -19.19
N ILE A 584 32.86 -38.96 -18.60
CA ILE A 584 32.84 -39.23 -17.16
C ILE A 584 33.26 -40.68 -16.95
N ALA A 585 34.31 -40.93 -16.17
CA ALA A 585 34.83 -42.29 -16.00
C ALA A 585 33.97 -43.16 -15.07
N ASP A 586 33.48 -42.60 -13.96
CA ASP A 586 32.57 -43.22 -12.99
C ASP A 586 31.11 -42.94 -13.40
N ILE A 587 30.61 -43.65 -14.42
CA ILE A 587 29.18 -43.68 -14.78
C ILE A 587 28.60 -45.06 -14.40
N ASP A 588 27.73 -45.10 -13.39
CA ASP A 588 26.72 -46.17 -13.31
C ASP A 588 25.69 -45.97 -14.45
N GLN A 589 25.64 -46.88 -15.41
CA GLN A 589 24.67 -46.83 -16.53
C GLN A 589 23.23 -47.22 -16.12
N SER A 590 22.77 -46.83 -14.94
CA SER A 590 21.48 -47.25 -14.37
C SER A 590 20.26 -46.49 -14.92
N ASN A 591 20.47 -45.42 -15.71
CA ASN A 591 19.39 -44.53 -16.19
C ASN A 591 19.24 -44.45 -17.72
N SER A 592 19.95 -45.30 -18.49
CA SER A 592 19.67 -45.46 -19.92
C SER A 592 18.65 -46.58 -20.11
N LYS A 593 17.49 -46.27 -20.71
CA LYS A 593 16.45 -47.26 -21.04
C LYS A 593 16.94 -48.21 -22.14
N SER A 594 17.63 -49.29 -21.74
CA SER A 594 17.80 -50.46 -22.59
C SER A 594 17.00 -51.64 -22.04
N ASN A 595 16.16 -52.22 -22.89
CA ASN A 595 15.26 -53.30 -22.53
C ASN A 595 16.06 -54.61 -22.42
N SER A 596 16.60 -54.91 -21.24
CA SER A 596 17.34 -56.14 -20.98
C SER A 596 17.07 -56.69 -19.58
N ASN A 597 16.41 -57.85 -19.58
CA ASN A 597 15.99 -58.58 -18.40
C ASN A 597 17.20 -59.26 -17.74
N SER A 598 17.83 -58.62 -16.76
CA SER A 598 18.88 -59.26 -15.95
C SER A 598 18.78 -58.87 -14.48
N ASN A 599 18.62 -59.90 -13.64
CA ASN A 599 18.23 -59.77 -12.24
C ASN A 599 19.46 -59.78 -11.32
N SER A 600 20.16 -58.66 -11.21
CA SER A 600 21.36 -58.53 -10.36
C SER A 600 21.35 -57.23 -9.54
N LYS A 601 21.06 -57.35 -8.24
CA LYS A 601 21.11 -56.24 -7.28
C LYS A 601 22.54 -56.00 -6.79
N SER A 602 23.36 -55.32 -7.60
CA SER A 602 24.61 -54.73 -7.12
C SER A 602 24.36 -53.31 -6.60
N LYS A 603 24.48 -53.09 -5.28
CA LYS A 603 24.48 -51.74 -4.69
C LYS A 603 25.90 -51.14 -4.75
N SER A 604 26.41 -50.90 -5.95
CA SER A 604 27.42 -49.86 -6.11
C SER A 604 26.71 -48.50 -6.00
N LYS A 605 27.27 -47.55 -5.24
CA LYS A 605 26.88 -46.14 -5.32
C LYS A 605 27.95 -45.45 -6.17
N SER A 606 27.73 -45.29 -7.47
CA SER A 606 28.56 -44.38 -8.28
C SER A 606 28.67 -43.01 -7.62
N LYS A 607 29.82 -42.37 -7.77
CA LYS A 607 30.08 -41.03 -7.21
C LYS A 607 29.51 -39.90 -8.08
N SER A 608 28.99 -40.21 -9.27
CA SER A 608 28.41 -39.23 -10.18
C SER A 608 26.90 -39.07 -9.96
N SER A 609 26.42 -37.83 -9.93
CA SER A 609 25.01 -37.47 -9.71
C SER A 609 24.52 -36.48 -10.76
N THR A 610 24.12 -36.99 -11.93
CA THR A 610 23.68 -36.17 -13.09
C THR A 610 22.15 -36.00 -13.18
N LYS A 611 21.38 -36.48 -12.19
CA LYS A 611 19.89 -36.41 -12.12
C LYS A 611 19.32 -34.99 -12.30
N LEU A 612 20.10 -33.97 -11.94
CA LEU A 612 19.72 -32.55 -11.99
C LEU A 612 20.57 -31.74 -12.99
N LEU A 613 21.33 -32.43 -13.86
CA LEU A 613 22.15 -31.80 -14.89
C LEU A 613 21.25 -31.35 -16.04
N ASN A 614 21.11 -30.05 -16.20
CA ASN A 614 20.47 -29.46 -17.36
C ASN A 614 21.43 -29.42 -18.56
N ARG A 615 20.82 -29.53 -19.74
CA ARG A 615 21.48 -29.67 -21.03
C ARG A 615 21.03 -28.63 -22.07
N ASP A 616 20.02 -27.83 -21.75
CA ASP A 616 19.55 -26.71 -22.54
C ASP A 616 20.09 -25.40 -21.94
N ILE A 617 20.93 -24.68 -22.68
CA ILE A 617 21.54 -23.44 -22.17
C ILE A 617 20.61 -22.23 -22.17
N LYS A 618 19.41 -22.34 -22.77
CA LYS A 618 18.39 -21.27 -22.78
C LYS A 618 17.45 -21.42 -21.58
N ASP A 619 16.99 -22.64 -21.32
CA ASP A 619 16.09 -22.96 -20.20
C ASP A 619 16.88 -23.39 -18.95
N THR A 620 17.66 -22.46 -18.38
CA THR A 620 18.47 -22.72 -17.17
C THR A 620 17.68 -22.72 -15.85
N GLU A 621 16.38 -22.38 -15.88
CA GLU A 621 15.54 -22.22 -14.70
C GLU A 621 14.21 -23.01 -14.81
N VAL A 622 13.79 -23.64 -13.71
CA VAL A 622 12.50 -24.33 -13.60
C VAL A 622 11.66 -23.75 -12.47
N ASN A 623 10.50 -23.19 -12.83
CA ASN A 623 9.52 -22.70 -11.87
C ASN A 623 8.86 -23.89 -11.13
N ILE A 624 9.03 -23.94 -9.81
CA ILE A 624 8.51 -25.02 -8.95
C ILE A 624 7.12 -24.68 -8.43
N TYR A 625 6.94 -23.46 -7.94
CA TYR A 625 5.62 -22.92 -7.58
C TYR A 625 5.62 -21.40 -7.61
N ASN A 626 4.44 -20.82 -7.87
CA ASN A 626 4.14 -19.42 -7.63
C ASN A 626 2.71 -19.33 -7.07
N ILE A 627 2.58 -19.01 -5.78
CA ILE A 627 1.32 -19.09 -5.04
C ILE A 627 1.11 -17.76 -4.30
N ALA A 628 0.17 -16.97 -4.80
CA ALA A 628 -0.38 -15.81 -4.12
C ALA A 628 -1.69 -16.18 -3.41
N SER A 629 -1.89 -15.66 -2.21
CA SER A 629 -3.16 -15.76 -1.49
C SER A 629 -3.47 -14.43 -0.80
N HIS A 630 -4.70 -13.98 -0.95
CA HIS A 630 -5.24 -12.76 -0.36
C HIS A 630 -6.50 -13.09 0.43
N LYS A 631 -6.57 -12.60 1.66
CA LYS A 631 -7.78 -12.62 2.50
C LYS A 631 -8.03 -11.22 3.04
N GLY A 632 -8.86 -10.46 2.33
CA GLY A 632 -9.32 -9.13 2.73
C GLY A 632 -10.74 -9.16 3.26
N LEU A 633 -11.02 -8.34 4.28
CA LEU A 633 -12.36 -7.92 4.67
C LEU A 633 -12.29 -6.43 5.02
N LYS A 634 -12.86 -5.60 4.15
CA LYS A 634 -13.10 -4.18 4.40
C LYS A 634 -14.58 -3.95 4.48
N GLY A 635 -15.03 -3.23 5.51
CA GLY A 635 -16.44 -2.89 5.67
C GLY A 635 -16.62 -1.72 6.61
N GLU A 636 -17.53 -0.83 6.25
CA GLU A 636 -18.02 0.25 7.10
C GLU A 636 -19.49 -0.01 7.43
N LEU A 637 -19.89 0.25 8.67
CA LEU A 637 -21.27 0.15 9.12
C LEU A 637 -21.71 1.49 9.71
N ASP A 638 -22.74 2.11 9.10
CA ASP A 638 -23.49 3.17 9.76
C ASP A 638 -24.31 2.55 10.89
N THR A 639 -23.98 2.88 12.14
CA THR A 639 -24.62 2.26 13.31
C THR A 639 -26.05 2.73 13.51
N ARG A 640 -26.50 3.79 12.82
CA ARG A 640 -27.89 4.24 12.79
C ARG A 640 -28.80 3.20 12.14
N LEU A 641 -28.31 2.44 11.16
CA LEU A 641 -29.04 1.32 10.51
C LEU A 641 -29.57 0.29 11.53
N LEU A 642 -28.87 0.11 12.65
CA LEU A 642 -29.19 -0.85 13.70
C LEU A 642 -30.42 -0.47 14.55
N THR A 643 -31.01 0.72 14.36
CA THR A 643 -32.14 1.22 15.16
C THR A 643 -33.26 1.79 14.28
N LYS A 644 -34.53 1.67 14.69
CA LYS A 644 -35.67 2.25 13.93
C LYS A 644 -35.49 3.76 13.73
N ASN A 645 -35.23 4.49 14.81
CA ASN A 645 -35.05 5.95 14.76
C ASN A 645 -33.81 6.36 13.95
N GLY A 646 -32.73 5.57 13.96
CA GLY A 646 -31.55 5.83 13.14
C GLY A 646 -31.79 5.58 11.65
N ARG A 647 -32.58 4.56 11.27
CA ARG A 647 -33.04 4.39 9.88
C ARG A 647 -33.93 5.54 9.42
N ILE A 648 -34.81 6.04 10.28
CA ILE A 648 -35.64 7.23 10.00
C ILE A 648 -34.74 8.47 9.80
N GLN A 649 -33.66 8.64 10.58
CA GLN A 649 -32.68 9.70 10.34
C GLN A 649 -31.95 9.55 9.00
N ILE A 650 -31.50 8.34 8.63
CA ILE A 650 -30.90 8.10 7.31
C ILE A 650 -31.90 8.42 6.18
N ALA A 651 -33.18 8.05 6.35
CA ALA A 651 -34.22 8.36 5.38
C ALA A 651 -34.46 9.88 5.24
N LYS A 652 -34.43 10.64 6.34
CA LYS A 652 -34.43 12.12 6.30
C LYS A 652 -33.21 12.70 5.58
N ASP A 653 -32.01 12.17 5.84
CA ASP A 653 -30.77 12.65 5.19
C ASP A 653 -30.85 12.46 3.66
N ILE A 654 -31.34 11.29 3.20
CA ILE A 654 -31.57 11.00 1.78
C ILE A 654 -32.60 11.97 1.19
N LYS A 655 -33.73 12.19 1.89
CA LYS A 655 -34.80 13.11 1.44
C LYS A 655 -34.31 14.55 1.28
N LYS A 656 -33.53 15.07 2.24
CA LYS A 656 -32.93 16.41 2.13
C LYS A 656 -31.95 16.54 0.95
N SER A 657 -31.25 15.46 0.60
CA SER A 657 -30.46 15.42 -0.64
C SER A 657 -31.33 15.36 -1.90
N GLY A 658 -32.52 14.75 -1.82
CA GLY A 658 -33.54 14.75 -2.88
C GLY A 658 -34.07 16.14 -3.18
N MET A 659 -34.41 16.93 -2.14
CA MET A 659 -34.88 18.32 -2.29
C MET A 659 -33.90 19.21 -3.06
N ILE A 660 -32.59 19.00 -2.89
CA ILE A 660 -31.54 19.69 -3.66
C ILE A 660 -31.63 19.33 -5.15
N ALA A 661 -31.88 18.06 -5.48
CA ALA A 661 -32.09 17.63 -6.85
C ALA A 661 -33.40 18.16 -7.43
N SER A 662 -34.50 18.17 -6.67
CA SER A 662 -35.78 18.76 -7.07
C SER A 662 -35.67 20.25 -7.35
N ALA A 663 -35.01 21.03 -6.49
CA ALA A 663 -34.79 22.45 -6.72
C ALA A 663 -33.95 22.71 -8.00
N ILE A 664 -32.90 21.92 -8.25
CA ILE A 664 -32.14 21.98 -9.51
C ILE A 664 -33.05 21.62 -10.70
N GLN A 665 -33.89 20.59 -10.56
CA GLN A 665 -34.83 20.15 -11.60
C GLN A 665 -35.88 21.22 -11.94
N GLN A 666 -36.37 21.96 -10.94
CA GLN A 666 -37.32 23.06 -11.16
C GLN A 666 -36.64 24.25 -11.87
N ILE A 667 -35.41 24.61 -11.49
CA ILE A 667 -34.63 25.68 -12.13
C ILE A 667 -34.23 25.35 -13.57
N VAL A 668 -33.93 24.08 -13.88
CA VAL A 668 -33.51 23.67 -15.24
C VAL A 668 -34.70 23.47 -16.19
N ASN A 669 -35.86 23.02 -15.69
CA ASN A 669 -37.01 22.70 -16.55
C ASN A 669 -38.06 23.81 -16.67
N THR A 670 -37.87 24.96 -16.01
CA THR A 670 -38.82 26.08 -16.09
C THR A 670 -38.11 27.41 -16.32
N ASP A 671 -38.52 28.15 -17.35
CA ASP A 671 -37.96 29.47 -17.68
C ASP A 671 -38.64 30.58 -16.86
N ARG A 672 -38.86 30.34 -15.56
CA ARG A 672 -39.60 31.25 -14.69
C ARG A 672 -38.70 32.40 -14.25
N THR A 673 -39.00 33.62 -14.68
CA THR A 673 -38.27 34.87 -14.34
C THR A 673 -38.27 35.24 -12.85
N GLU A 674 -38.94 34.45 -12.02
CA GLU A 674 -39.32 34.75 -10.63
C GLU A 674 -38.79 33.71 -9.63
N LEU A 675 -38.03 32.70 -10.09
CA LEU A 675 -37.24 31.80 -9.25
C LEU A 675 -36.08 32.59 -8.59
N LYS A 676 -36.30 33.06 -7.36
CA LYS A 676 -35.48 34.07 -6.67
C LYS A 676 -34.01 33.65 -6.52
N ASP A 677 -33.75 32.42 -6.08
CA ASP A 677 -32.47 31.72 -6.18
C ASP A 677 -32.64 30.22 -5.83
N PHE A 678 -31.59 29.42 -6.00
CA PHE A 678 -31.58 28.00 -5.62
C PHE A 678 -31.84 27.75 -4.12
N PHE A 679 -31.38 28.64 -3.24
CA PHE A 679 -31.47 28.42 -1.80
C PHE A 679 -32.88 28.68 -1.26
N SER A 680 -33.60 29.66 -1.82
CA SER A 680 -35.00 29.94 -1.49
C SER A 680 -35.95 28.86 -2.00
N GLU A 681 -35.69 28.22 -3.14
CA GLU A 681 -36.48 27.07 -3.59
C GLU A 681 -36.23 25.83 -2.70
N VAL A 682 -34.97 25.56 -2.32
CA VAL A 682 -34.66 24.52 -1.33
C VAL A 682 -35.32 24.79 0.02
N ASP A 683 -35.38 26.05 0.48
CA ASP A 683 -36.06 26.44 1.72
C ASP A 683 -37.60 26.28 1.63
N LYS A 684 -38.20 26.63 0.49
CA LYS A 684 -39.63 26.42 0.21
C LYS A 684 -40.00 24.94 0.24
N LEU A 685 -39.23 24.09 -0.45
CA LEU A 685 -39.41 22.63 -0.42
C LEU A 685 -39.19 22.06 0.99
N HIS A 686 -38.20 22.55 1.72
CA HIS A 686 -37.91 22.11 3.08
C HIS A 686 -39.07 22.43 4.05
N LYS A 687 -39.60 23.65 4.02
CA LYS A 687 -40.75 24.05 4.86
C LYS A 687 -42.02 23.29 4.50
N THR A 688 -42.23 23.02 3.21
CA THR A 688 -43.36 22.18 2.75
C THR A 688 -43.29 20.78 3.34
N ASP A 689 -42.11 20.14 3.35
CA ASP A 689 -41.91 18.85 4.05
C ASP A 689 -42.11 18.96 5.56
N GLU A 690 -41.53 19.97 6.22
CA GLU A 690 -41.66 20.10 7.67
C GLU A 690 -43.11 20.29 8.11
N ALA A 691 -43.89 21.10 7.37
CA ALA A 691 -45.32 21.25 7.56
C ALA A 691 -46.09 19.93 7.42
N VAL A 692 -45.94 19.24 6.27
CA VAL A 692 -46.62 17.97 5.99
C VAL A 692 -46.22 16.89 7.00
N THR A 693 -44.93 16.75 7.27
CA THR A 693 -44.39 15.78 8.24
C THR A 693 -44.90 16.08 9.65
N ALA A 694 -44.85 17.33 10.12
CA ALA A 694 -45.35 17.70 11.44
C ALA A 694 -46.87 17.49 11.55
N LYS A 695 -47.62 17.80 10.50
CA LYS A 695 -49.08 17.66 10.46
C LYS A 695 -49.52 16.19 10.55
N ILE A 696 -48.88 15.30 9.78
CA ILE A 696 -49.16 13.86 9.79
C ILE A 696 -48.69 13.21 11.09
N ALA A 697 -47.47 13.49 11.55
CA ALA A 697 -46.90 12.91 12.77
C ALA A 697 -47.70 13.25 14.04
N ASN A 698 -48.37 14.41 14.07
CA ASN A 698 -49.16 14.87 15.21
C ASN A 698 -50.68 14.62 15.05
N ASN A 699 -51.16 14.08 13.92
CA ASN A 699 -52.58 13.75 13.73
C ASN A 699 -52.77 12.28 13.30
N PRO A 700 -52.95 11.35 14.26
CA PRO A 700 -53.18 9.93 13.97
C PRO A 700 -54.44 9.65 13.12
N ALA A 701 -55.47 10.52 13.18
CA ALA A 701 -56.66 10.35 12.36
C ALA A 701 -56.38 10.68 10.87
N LEU A 702 -55.57 11.71 10.63
CA LEU A 702 -55.07 12.07 9.28
C LEU A 702 -54.12 11.00 8.74
N ALA A 703 -53.19 10.53 9.56
CA ALA A 703 -52.26 9.45 9.21
C ALA A 703 -52.99 8.17 8.79
N LYS A 704 -54.02 7.76 9.55
CA LYS A 704 -54.84 6.61 9.22
C LYS A 704 -55.67 6.83 7.95
N ALA A 705 -56.19 8.03 7.73
CA ALA A 705 -56.98 8.37 6.55
C ALA A 705 -56.16 8.26 5.26
N LEU A 706 -54.89 8.67 5.27
CA LEU A 706 -53.97 8.56 4.12
C LEU A 706 -53.76 7.10 3.65
N THR A 707 -53.93 6.13 4.55
CA THR A 707 -53.78 4.68 4.25
C THR A 707 -55.09 3.93 3.98
N ASP A 708 -56.25 4.59 4.09
CA ASP A 708 -57.56 3.95 3.89
C ASP A 708 -58.05 4.14 2.44
N PRO A 709 -58.22 3.08 1.62
CA PRO A 709 -58.76 3.21 0.27
C PRO A 709 -60.27 3.53 0.23
N ASN A 710 -60.95 3.56 1.38
CA ASN A 710 -62.41 3.69 1.51
C ASN A 710 -62.92 5.07 1.96
N LEU A 711 -62.07 6.12 1.89
CA LEU A 711 -62.43 7.45 2.37
C LEU A 711 -63.73 7.97 1.73
N THR A 712 -64.56 8.62 2.56
CA THR A 712 -65.73 9.34 2.05
C THR A 712 -65.38 10.74 1.55
N PRO A 713 -66.20 11.35 0.66
CA PRO A 713 -66.02 12.72 0.20
C PRO A 713 -65.71 13.74 1.29
N THR A 714 -66.44 13.69 2.42
CA THR A 714 -66.17 14.56 3.58
C THR A 714 -64.77 14.36 4.15
N GLN A 715 -64.30 13.11 4.27
CA GLN A 715 -62.97 12.79 4.81
C GLN A 715 -61.85 13.17 3.85
N LYS A 716 -62.01 12.95 2.53
CA LYS A 716 -61.05 13.37 1.50
C LYS A 716 -60.90 14.90 1.50
N GLN A 717 -62.01 15.62 1.56
CA GLN A 717 -62.00 17.09 1.62
C GLN A 717 -61.30 17.58 2.90
N GLN A 718 -61.64 17.02 4.07
CA GLN A 718 -60.97 17.34 5.35
C GLN A 718 -59.46 17.07 5.32
N LEU A 719 -59.04 15.90 4.84
CA LEU A 719 -57.63 15.52 4.67
C LEU A 719 -56.89 16.52 3.80
N ALA A 720 -57.48 16.90 2.66
CA ALA A 720 -56.88 17.85 1.74
C ALA A 720 -56.79 19.27 2.35
N THR A 721 -57.87 19.76 2.99
CA THR A 721 -57.87 21.04 3.71
C THR A 721 -56.80 21.08 4.80
N GLU A 722 -56.65 20.00 5.59
CA GLU A 722 -55.68 19.93 6.68
C GLU A 722 -54.22 19.98 6.20
N LEU A 723 -53.90 19.37 5.07
CA LEU A 723 -52.54 19.39 4.49
C LEU A 723 -52.21 20.76 3.89
N VAL A 724 -53.11 21.33 3.06
CA VAL A 724 -52.89 22.65 2.44
C VAL A 724 -52.78 23.75 3.48
N SER A 725 -53.68 23.76 4.47
CA SER A 725 -53.65 24.76 5.54
C SER A 725 -52.33 24.73 6.32
N SER A 726 -51.76 23.55 6.54
CA SER A 726 -50.48 23.42 7.24
C SER A 726 -49.32 23.99 6.42
N VAL A 727 -49.29 23.73 5.10
CA VAL A 727 -48.23 24.22 4.20
C VAL A 727 -48.32 25.72 4.00
N MET A 728 -49.53 26.27 3.78
CA MET A 728 -49.72 27.72 3.61
C MET A 728 -49.25 28.49 4.85
N VAL A 729 -49.54 28.01 6.06
CA VAL A 729 -49.10 28.64 7.31
C VAL A 729 -47.58 28.57 7.50
N GLU A 730 -46.93 27.43 7.25
CA GLU A 730 -45.47 27.29 7.42
C GLU A 730 -44.67 28.10 6.39
N LEU A 731 -45.23 28.28 5.19
CA LEU A 731 -44.67 29.17 4.17
C LEU A 731 -44.95 30.67 4.44
N GLY A 732 -45.75 31.00 5.46
CA GLY A 732 -46.04 32.37 5.88
C GLY A 732 -47.21 33.06 5.17
N TYR A 733 -48.03 32.31 4.43
CA TYR A 733 -49.22 32.85 3.77
C TYR A 733 -50.40 32.96 4.74
N THR A 734 -51.13 34.08 4.65
CA THR A 734 -52.17 34.45 5.64
C THR A 734 -53.60 34.41 5.11
N GLN A 735 -53.82 34.24 3.79
CA GLN A 735 -55.17 34.05 3.25
C GLN A 735 -55.47 32.56 3.20
N ALA A 736 -56.58 32.16 3.83
CA ALA A 736 -57.07 30.78 3.76
C ALA A 736 -57.37 30.38 2.31
N VAL A 737 -57.10 29.13 1.98
CA VAL A 737 -57.40 28.51 0.69
C VAL A 737 -58.43 27.43 0.93
N ASP A 738 -59.64 27.61 0.41
CA ASP A 738 -60.71 26.64 0.58
C ASP A 738 -60.48 25.45 -0.36
N VAL A 739 -60.62 24.23 0.17
CA VAL A 739 -60.49 22.99 -0.63
C VAL A 739 -61.86 22.34 -0.73
N THR A 740 -62.30 22.12 -1.97
CA THR A 740 -63.64 21.61 -2.31
C THR A 740 -63.53 20.34 -3.16
N LEU A 741 -64.12 19.24 -2.69
CA LEU A 741 -64.16 18.00 -3.45
C LEU A 741 -65.42 17.98 -4.35
N VAL A 742 -65.23 17.75 -5.64
CA VAL A 742 -66.29 17.62 -6.65
C VAL A 742 -66.26 16.21 -7.24
N ALA A 743 -67.35 15.81 -7.90
CA ALA A 743 -67.40 14.58 -8.67
C ALA A 743 -68.21 14.83 -9.95
N ASP A 744 -67.55 15.36 -10.98
CA ASP A 744 -68.13 15.62 -12.30
C ASP A 744 -67.50 14.69 -13.33
N SER A 745 -68.32 13.84 -13.96
CA SER A 745 -67.89 12.91 -15.01
C SER A 745 -67.81 13.52 -16.40
N GLN A 746 -68.24 14.77 -16.57
CA GLN A 746 -68.11 15.52 -17.82
C GLN A 746 -66.82 16.34 -17.89
N ASP A 747 -66.13 16.51 -16.75
CA ASP A 747 -64.85 17.20 -16.64
C ASP A 747 -63.71 16.19 -16.44
N ASN A 748 -62.77 16.15 -17.39
CA ASN A 748 -61.62 15.24 -17.36
C ASN A 748 -60.41 15.77 -16.57
N ARG A 749 -60.51 16.94 -15.94
CA ARG A 749 -59.45 17.50 -15.09
C ARG A 749 -59.41 16.80 -13.73
N LYS A 750 -58.20 16.63 -13.18
CA LYS A 750 -58.03 16.10 -11.81
C LYS A 750 -58.23 17.20 -10.76
N GLY A 751 -57.75 18.41 -11.04
CA GLY A 751 -57.86 19.58 -10.18
C GLY A 751 -58.13 20.87 -10.96
N HIS A 752 -58.50 21.93 -10.23
CA HIS A 752 -58.62 23.29 -10.73
C HIS A 752 -58.50 24.31 -9.60
N TYR A 753 -57.55 25.25 -9.70
CA TYR A 753 -57.50 26.45 -8.87
C TYR A 753 -58.31 27.60 -9.51
N GLY A 754 -59.34 28.05 -8.80
CA GLY A 754 -60.30 29.05 -9.29
C GLY A 754 -59.94 30.50 -8.97
N GLU A 755 -60.57 31.44 -9.69
CA GLU A 755 -60.46 32.90 -9.43
C GLU A 755 -60.99 33.31 -8.05
N ASP A 756 -61.76 32.44 -7.40
CA ASP A 756 -62.32 32.56 -6.05
C ASP A 756 -61.34 32.17 -4.94
N ASN A 757 -60.07 31.89 -5.26
CA ASN A 757 -59.04 31.41 -4.34
C ASN A 757 -59.35 30.02 -3.72
N SER A 758 -60.16 29.21 -4.42
CA SER A 758 -60.51 27.84 -4.02
C SER A 758 -59.78 26.79 -4.86
N ILE A 759 -59.37 25.69 -4.22
CA ILE A 759 -58.88 24.46 -4.87
C ILE A 759 -60.05 23.50 -5.04
N TYR A 760 -60.36 23.14 -6.29
CA TYR A 760 -61.34 22.12 -6.63
C TYR A 760 -60.65 20.81 -7.02
N LEU A 761 -61.07 19.69 -6.43
CA LEU A 761 -60.51 18.36 -6.68
C LEU A 761 -61.60 17.42 -7.20
N ASN A 762 -61.44 16.83 -8.39
CA ASN A 762 -62.45 15.96 -9.00
C ASN A 762 -62.20 14.49 -8.66
N ASP A 763 -62.88 13.98 -7.64
CA ASP A 763 -62.77 12.59 -7.14
C ASP A 763 -63.07 11.54 -8.22
N THR A 764 -63.82 11.90 -9.27
CA THR A 764 -64.06 11.03 -10.45
C THR A 764 -62.76 10.62 -11.17
N ASN A 765 -61.72 11.47 -11.12
CA ASN A 765 -60.49 11.33 -11.89
C ASN A 765 -59.25 11.03 -11.04
N LEU A 766 -59.42 10.87 -9.72
CA LEU A 766 -58.35 10.59 -8.76
C LEU A 766 -58.36 9.10 -8.41
N ASN A 767 -57.34 8.35 -8.82
CA ASN A 767 -57.39 6.88 -8.81
C ASN A 767 -56.86 6.24 -7.51
N ASN A 768 -56.12 7.00 -6.70
CA ASN A 768 -55.51 6.57 -5.44
C ASN A 768 -55.11 7.79 -4.58
N THR A 769 -54.64 7.58 -3.35
CA THR A 769 -54.28 8.69 -2.45
C THR A 769 -53.03 9.43 -2.91
N LYS A 770 -52.13 8.79 -3.67
CA LYS A 770 -50.98 9.48 -4.30
C LYS A 770 -51.46 10.46 -5.38
N ASP A 771 -52.37 10.04 -6.26
CA ASP A 771 -53.04 10.87 -7.25
C ASP A 771 -53.73 12.10 -6.62
N LEU A 772 -54.41 11.91 -5.49
CA LEU A 772 -55.02 12.98 -4.69
C LEU A 772 -53.97 13.95 -4.14
N ALA A 773 -52.89 13.44 -3.54
CA ALA A 773 -51.81 14.27 -2.99
C ALA A 773 -51.04 15.03 -4.08
N THR A 774 -50.73 14.42 -5.22
CA THR A 774 -50.08 15.09 -6.37
C THR A 774 -50.95 16.22 -6.91
N THR A 775 -52.24 15.94 -7.11
CA THR A 775 -53.20 16.96 -7.61
C THR A 775 -53.35 18.10 -6.60
N LEU A 776 -53.46 17.77 -5.32
CA LEU A 776 -53.55 18.76 -4.24
C LEU A 776 -52.30 19.66 -4.20
N GLY A 777 -51.11 19.08 -4.26
CA GLY A 777 -49.85 19.82 -4.29
C GLY A 777 -49.75 20.74 -5.52
N HIS A 778 -50.15 20.26 -6.70
CA HIS A 778 -50.20 21.05 -7.92
C HIS A 778 -51.09 22.29 -7.79
N GLU A 779 -52.35 22.12 -7.37
CA GLU A 779 -53.26 23.27 -7.19
C GLU A 779 -52.85 24.15 -5.97
N THR A 780 -52.13 23.60 -4.98
CA THR A 780 -51.52 24.37 -3.89
C THR A 780 -50.39 25.26 -4.40
N SER A 781 -49.58 24.81 -5.38
CA SER A 781 -48.60 25.68 -6.05
C SER A 781 -49.29 26.88 -6.69
N HIS A 782 -50.44 26.66 -7.35
CA HIS A 782 -51.21 27.76 -7.94
C HIS A 782 -51.79 28.71 -6.90
N ALA A 783 -52.18 28.23 -5.72
CA ALA A 783 -52.62 29.05 -4.60
C ALA A 783 -51.47 29.86 -3.96
N ILE A 784 -50.30 29.26 -3.80
CA ILE A 784 -49.06 29.93 -3.37
C ILE A 784 -48.70 31.05 -4.34
N ASP A 785 -48.68 30.76 -5.65
CA ASP A 785 -48.35 31.70 -6.70
C ASP A 785 -49.35 32.88 -6.80
N ASN A 786 -50.59 32.69 -6.36
CA ASN A 786 -51.58 33.77 -6.30
C ASN A 786 -51.42 34.68 -5.06
N GLN A 787 -50.71 34.22 -4.03
CA GLN A 787 -50.47 34.97 -2.78
C GLN A 787 -49.06 35.56 -2.68
N ASP A 788 -48.09 35.15 -3.51
CA ASP A 788 -46.78 35.81 -3.60
C ASP A 788 -46.85 37.06 -4.49
N PRO A 789 -46.71 38.28 -3.93
CA PRO A 789 -46.83 39.53 -4.68
C PRO A 789 -45.66 39.79 -5.66
N SER A 790 -44.66 38.92 -5.71
CA SER A 790 -43.55 38.98 -6.69
C SER A 790 -43.76 38.10 -7.92
N ILE A 791 -44.88 37.39 -8.02
CA ILE A 791 -45.23 36.51 -9.15
C ILE A 791 -46.27 37.18 -10.05
N ASN A 792 -45.96 37.31 -11.34
CA ASN A 792 -46.88 37.90 -12.32
C ASN A 792 -47.87 36.86 -12.86
N THR A 793 -49.03 36.77 -12.22
CA THR A 793 -50.07 35.79 -12.54
C THR A 793 -50.89 36.07 -13.81
N ASN A 794 -50.51 37.05 -14.65
CA ASN A 794 -51.30 37.50 -15.81
C ASN A 794 -51.58 36.35 -16.83
N PRO A 795 -52.84 35.92 -17.02
CA PRO A 795 -53.19 34.73 -17.84
C PRO A 795 -52.93 34.84 -19.34
N GLN A 796 -52.53 36.00 -19.87
CA GLN A 796 -52.45 36.29 -21.31
C GLN A 796 -51.13 35.89 -21.99
N ASN A 797 -50.09 35.46 -21.26
CA ASN A 797 -48.81 35.03 -21.85
C ASN A 797 -48.70 33.50 -21.92
N ASN A 798 -48.88 32.94 -23.12
CA ASN A 798 -48.89 31.49 -23.36
C ASN A 798 -47.59 30.76 -22.96
N ALA A 799 -46.42 31.41 -23.03
CA ALA A 799 -45.15 30.78 -22.64
C ALA A 799 -45.07 30.60 -21.12
N SER A 800 -45.36 31.66 -20.35
CA SER A 800 -45.40 31.63 -18.88
C SER A 800 -46.44 30.63 -18.35
N LYS A 801 -47.58 30.45 -19.05
CA LYS A 801 -48.58 29.46 -18.68
C LYS A 801 -48.03 28.03 -18.71
N ALA A 802 -47.28 27.65 -19.76
CA ALA A 802 -46.70 26.30 -19.84
C ALA A 802 -45.66 26.05 -18.74
N ASP A 803 -44.79 27.02 -18.47
CA ASP A 803 -43.76 26.92 -17.43
C ASP A 803 -44.36 26.86 -16.01
N ASN A 804 -45.40 27.65 -15.72
CA ASN A 804 -46.10 27.60 -14.43
C ASN A 804 -46.79 26.24 -14.19
N GLU A 805 -47.38 25.61 -15.23
CA GLU A 805 -47.98 24.28 -15.09
C GLU A 805 -46.92 23.16 -14.95
N ILE A 806 -45.73 23.30 -15.57
CA ILE A 806 -44.59 22.39 -15.34
C ILE A 806 -44.07 22.55 -13.90
N TYR A 807 -43.93 23.80 -13.42
CA TYR A 807 -43.52 24.09 -12.04
C TYR A 807 -44.51 23.49 -11.03
N ALA A 808 -45.80 23.77 -11.20
CA ALA A 808 -46.86 23.23 -10.34
C ALA A 808 -46.93 21.69 -10.40
N GLN A 809 -46.68 21.05 -11.56
CA GLN A 809 -46.58 19.59 -11.63
C GLN A 809 -45.40 19.07 -10.82
N ASN A 810 -44.19 19.64 -10.99
CA ASN A 810 -43.01 19.20 -10.24
C ASN A 810 -43.22 19.39 -8.72
N TYR A 811 -43.80 20.52 -8.30
CA TYR A 811 -44.15 20.79 -6.91
C TYR A 811 -45.25 19.84 -6.39
N GLY A 812 -46.21 19.45 -7.23
CA GLY A 812 -47.20 18.42 -6.91
C GLY A 812 -46.60 17.03 -6.73
N ASP A 813 -45.66 16.64 -7.60
CA ASP A 813 -44.89 15.40 -7.48
C ASP A 813 -44.08 15.39 -6.17
N ASP A 814 -43.31 16.46 -5.90
CA ASP A 814 -42.55 16.68 -4.65
C ASP A 814 -43.48 16.59 -3.42
N PHE A 815 -44.60 17.32 -3.41
CA PHE A 815 -45.57 17.35 -2.31
C PHE A 815 -46.15 15.96 -2.03
N SER A 816 -46.48 15.19 -3.08
CA SER A 816 -46.99 13.83 -2.92
C SER A 816 -45.96 12.89 -2.31
N ASP A 817 -44.70 12.96 -2.76
CA ASP A 817 -43.60 12.18 -2.19
C ASP A 817 -43.34 12.61 -0.73
N TYR A 818 -43.62 13.87 -0.36
CA TYR A 818 -43.51 14.32 1.02
C TYR A 818 -44.61 13.75 1.92
N VAL A 819 -45.86 13.73 1.43
CA VAL A 819 -47.01 13.12 2.10
C VAL A 819 -46.80 11.60 2.26
N GLU A 820 -46.34 10.92 1.23
CA GLU A 820 -46.04 9.47 1.25
C GLU A 820 -44.94 9.15 2.26
N PHE A 821 -43.79 9.82 2.17
CA PHE A 821 -42.68 9.66 3.13
C PHE A 821 -43.13 9.91 4.58
N ALA A 822 -43.96 10.93 4.81
CA ALA A 822 -44.45 11.26 6.13
C ALA A 822 -45.42 10.19 6.67
N SER A 823 -46.33 9.70 5.82
CA SER A 823 -47.26 8.61 6.14
C SER A 823 -46.53 7.30 6.48
N GLU A 824 -45.48 6.95 5.73
CA GLU A 824 -44.70 5.73 5.97
C GLU A 824 -43.83 5.77 7.23
N ASN A 825 -43.24 6.93 7.54
CA ASN A 825 -42.21 7.03 8.59
C ASN A 825 -42.75 7.57 9.94
N TYR A 826 -43.86 8.31 9.93
CA TYR A 826 -44.48 8.88 11.13
C TYR A 826 -45.99 8.62 11.24
N GLY A 827 -46.63 8.15 10.15
CA GLY A 827 -48.03 7.74 10.13
C GLY A 827 -48.23 6.22 10.22
N ASP A 828 -49.34 5.74 9.64
CA ASP A 828 -49.80 4.35 9.75
C ASP A 828 -49.34 3.43 8.59
N GLY A 829 -48.62 3.95 7.59
CA GLY A 829 -48.12 3.16 6.45
C GLY A 829 -48.07 3.93 5.12
N SER A 830 -47.80 3.22 4.03
CA SER A 830 -47.82 3.76 2.66
C SER A 830 -49.22 4.23 2.25
N LEU A 831 -49.28 5.19 1.32
CA LEU A 831 -50.56 5.75 0.85
C LEU A 831 -51.44 4.66 0.21
N ALA A 832 -52.76 4.81 0.33
CA ALA A 832 -53.69 3.87 -0.29
C ALA A 832 -53.49 3.83 -1.81
N ASP A 833 -53.29 2.62 -2.34
CA ASP A 833 -53.00 2.29 -3.75
C ASP A 833 -54.23 2.38 -4.67
N THR A 834 -55.41 2.50 -4.06
CA THR A 834 -56.71 2.64 -4.69
C THR A 834 -57.52 3.72 -3.97
N ASN A 835 -58.24 4.52 -4.74
CA ASN A 835 -59.25 5.46 -4.26
C ASN A 835 -60.60 4.92 -4.72
N ASN A 836 -61.43 4.42 -3.82
CA ASN A 836 -62.81 4.16 -4.17
C ASN A 836 -63.66 5.41 -3.89
N ASN A 837 -64.67 5.61 -4.74
CA ASN A 837 -65.56 6.77 -4.65
C ASN A 837 -66.69 6.47 -3.65
N ASN A 838 -66.32 6.01 -2.45
CA ASN A 838 -67.24 5.55 -1.41
C ASN A 838 -68.03 6.72 -0.82
N LEU A 839 -69.32 6.80 -1.15
CA LEU A 839 -70.21 7.79 -0.55
C LEU A 839 -70.50 7.54 0.94
N GLY A 840 -70.06 6.42 1.51
CA GLY A 840 -70.19 6.07 2.93
C GLY A 840 -70.85 4.72 3.15
N ASN A 841 -70.56 4.11 4.30
CA ASN A 841 -70.99 2.75 4.64
C ASN A 841 -72.44 2.75 5.14
N THR A 842 -72.93 3.89 5.62
CA THR A 842 -74.30 4.09 6.13
C THR A 842 -75.20 4.84 5.14
N PRO A 843 -76.52 4.56 5.06
CA PRO A 843 -77.46 5.33 4.24
C PRO A 843 -77.45 6.84 4.55
N ALA A 844 -77.29 7.21 5.82
CA ALA A 844 -77.23 8.61 6.26
C ALA A 844 -75.88 9.28 5.93
N GLU A 845 -74.80 8.50 5.80
CA GLU A 845 -73.53 9.00 5.26
C GLU A 845 -73.65 9.22 3.75
N ARG A 846 -74.17 8.24 3.01
CA ARG A 846 -74.40 8.36 1.56
C ARG A 846 -75.27 9.55 1.21
N GLN A 847 -76.35 9.79 1.94
CA GLN A 847 -77.19 10.97 1.73
C GLN A 847 -76.46 12.30 2.03
N ARG A 848 -75.64 12.35 3.10
CA ARG A 848 -74.86 13.56 3.43
C ARG A 848 -73.76 13.83 2.39
N ASN A 849 -72.96 12.83 2.04
CA ASN A 849 -71.89 12.95 1.06
C ASN A 849 -72.42 13.23 -0.35
N GLN A 850 -73.53 12.60 -0.77
CA GLN A 850 -74.18 12.92 -2.04
C GLN A 850 -74.69 14.37 -2.06
N LYS A 851 -75.24 14.87 -0.94
CA LYS A 851 -75.68 16.28 -0.85
C LYS A 851 -74.49 17.25 -0.89
N LEU A 852 -73.38 16.92 -0.22
CA LEU A 852 -72.13 17.68 -0.29
C LEU A 852 -71.62 17.76 -1.74
N ILE A 853 -71.42 16.62 -2.40
CA ILE A 853 -70.99 16.56 -3.80
C ILE A 853 -71.96 17.31 -4.74
N ASN A 854 -73.27 17.17 -4.57
CA ASN A 854 -74.25 17.86 -5.41
C ASN A 854 -74.17 19.40 -5.25
N ASN A 855 -73.96 19.89 -4.03
CA ASN A 855 -73.76 21.31 -3.78
C ASN A 855 -72.43 21.79 -4.38
N ASN A 856 -71.34 21.10 -4.06
CA ASN A 856 -69.99 21.42 -4.56
C ASN A 856 -69.94 21.43 -6.10
N ASN A 857 -70.60 20.47 -6.77
CA ASN A 857 -70.74 20.44 -8.22
C ASN A 857 -71.55 21.63 -8.76
N GLN A 858 -72.59 22.10 -8.06
CA GLN A 858 -73.35 23.30 -8.48
C GLN A 858 -72.54 24.58 -8.35
N ASP A 859 -71.72 24.69 -7.31
CA ASP A 859 -70.86 25.86 -7.10
C ASP A 859 -69.68 25.84 -8.10
N TYR A 860 -69.02 24.69 -8.26
CA TYR A 860 -68.00 24.46 -9.29
C TYR A 860 -68.53 24.72 -10.70
N ALA A 861 -69.79 24.36 -11.01
CA ALA A 861 -70.40 24.66 -12.31
C ALA A 861 -70.44 26.16 -12.63
N ARG A 862 -70.47 27.06 -11.63
CA ARG A 862 -70.46 28.52 -11.81
C ARG A 862 -69.07 29.12 -12.01
N ILE A 863 -67.99 28.42 -11.65
CA ILE A 863 -66.60 28.90 -11.79
C ILE A 863 -66.21 29.03 -13.28
N ASP A 864 -65.49 30.09 -13.65
CA ASP A 864 -65.00 30.27 -15.02
C ASP A 864 -63.73 29.43 -15.27
N LYS A 865 -63.98 28.26 -15.84
CA LYS A 865 -62.98 27.21 -16.11
C LYS A 865 -61.97 27.60 -17.21
N SER A 866 -62.20 28.72 -17.90
CA SER A 866 -61.28 29.27 -18.90
C SER A 866 -60.20 30.20 -18.30
N LYS A 867 -60.44 30.71 -17.08
CA LYS A 867 -59.57 31.72 -16.44
C LYS A 867 -58.70 31.20 -15.30
N GLY A 868 -59.12 30.16 -14.58
CA GLY A 868 -58.29 29.50 -13.57
C GLY A 868 -57.16 28.64 -14.16
N ARG A 869 -56.24 28.20 -13.30
CA ARG A 869 -55.13 27.27 -13.63
C ARG A 869 -55.58 25.82 -13.44
N MET A 870 -54.97 24.85 -14.12
CA MET A 870 -55.53 23.48 -14.15
C MET A 870 -54.50 22.39 -14.41
N LEU A 871 -54.66 21.25 -13.72
CA LEU A 871 -53.99 20.00 -14.06
C LEU A 871 -54.69 19.25 -15.22
N PRO A 872 -54.15 19.26 -16.47
CA PRO A 872 -54.74 18.52 -17.59
C PRO A 872 -54.48 17.00 -17.51
N PRO A 873 -55.29 16.17 -18.20
CA PRO A 873 -55.05 14.73 -18.27
C PRO A 873 -53.68 14.40 -18.87
N SER A 874 -53.01 13.36 -18.34
CA SER A 874 -51.56 13.10 -18.46
C SER A 874 -50.97 13.09 -19.89
N ARG A 875 -51.79 12.85 -20.92
CA ARG A 875 -51.36 12.93 -22.33
C ARG A 875 -50.99 14.35 -22.78
N MET A 876 -51.63 15.39 -22.25
CA MET A 876 -51.31 16.78 -22.62
C MET A 876 -49.95 17.22 -22.04
N CYS A 877 -49.71 16.91 -20.76
CA CYS A 877 -48.47 17.28 -20.06
C CYS A 877 -47.22 16.63 -20.70
N MET A 878 -47.36 15.40 -21.22
CA MET A 878 -46.29 14.70 -21.92
C MET A 878 -45.89 15.35 -23.26
N THR A 879 -46.85 15.95 -23.98
CA THR A 879 -46.58 16.70 -25.22
C THR A 879 -45.77 17.96 -24.94
N ILE A 880 -46.10 18.69 -23.88
CA ILE A 880 -45.42 19.94 -23.48
C ILE A 880 -43.94 19.67 -23.11
N LYS A 881 -43.66 18.61 -22.34
CA LYS A 881 -42.27 18.20 -22.02
C LYS A 881 -41.47 17.79 -23.27
N LEU A 882 -42.11 17.18 -24.27
CA LEU A 882 -41.47 16.74 -25.52
C LEU A 882 -41.19 17.87 -26.53
N GLU A 883 -41.94 18.98 -26.48
CA GLU A 883 -41.66 20.16 -27.32
C GLU A 883 -40.48 20.97 -26.77
N LYS A 884 -40.38 21.18 -25.45
CA LYS A 884 -39.21 21.88 -24.86
C LYS A 884 -37.89 21.10 -25.00
N GLN A 885 -37.89 19.76 -24.94
CA GLN A 885 -36.67 18.96 -25.15
C GLN A 885 -36.16 18.95 -26.61
N LYS A 886 -36.85 19.60 -27.56
CA LYS A 886 -36.45 19.73 -28.96
C LYS A 886 -36.03 21.16 -29.35
N SER A 887 -36.03 22.09 -28.40
CA SER A 887 -35.62 23.49 -28.61
C SER A 887 -34.19 23.76 -28.11
#